data_AF-A0A7J4GJ04-F1
#
_entry.id   AF-A0A7J4GJ04-F1
#
_cell.length_a   1.000
_cell.length_b   1.000
_cell.length_c   1.000
_cell.angle_alpha   90.00
_cell.angle_beta   90.00
_cell.angle_gamma   90.00
#
_symmetry.space_group_name_H-M   'P 1'
#
loop_
_entity.id
_entity.type
_entity.pdbx_description
1 polymer ?
#
loop_
_entity_poly.entity_id
_entity_poly.type
_entity_poly.pdbx_seq_one_letter_code
_entity_poly.pdbx_strand_id
1 'polypeptide(L)'
;MDMASSNEDTVGARTANRRRVPALALLLPLLLSVLAPAILVAPAAAQEPEPEVNPEDIWSYDYAHQIFPWAISNNDQLQFRAYHDYDSMKLRMEYLADRNPDILSFQEGLIGGVNARGDEMKADDYKGWYYNNPSPWVKITADVTGGDCHAFVGDCGNYADRPDIMLVGVHHAREWMSYEVPMFFLETLVFYYGQAGIDNDGDGLVDEDPWDGIDNDGDCGRLNASAQDSNNDGVACGPGDLGVDEDFSEQFITDMVNTREIYLIPMLNVDGNIYDREEYCDYPAWETCYRSGWRKNLRDNTVTGVTPIPDIDEEVDEGCDGVDLNRNFQFEWGAPLGATGPLFPGMCYAGGVNNDVYNGPVDTVDNDEDGKINEDHVDGKDDDADGLVDEDWMGGNSEPETKFIQDLTEMNDDDGDGSSEFKATLTWHSFSELVLWPWGHCTDCTTPDDEYLIYHGQVMAAMTNYAPMQSSDLYPTTGDFCDWHYGVHNSYCYTVEIGNAFHEFPEDIAHTAVRNVGLPFYMVEMADDPKYRAIVGIENTTHSQWLVPPDEIDVPTKGDIPIGFCLDTTFPYTTNLTRTHLSWRFVEPTRQQDDFGPTEWVEVPWKMAPFEETEDFCVLLDGSNGTLLSADVPFPNTLVGKIQYRATLGTTSGAFPFTYPSLEMGGNYYEFGVPYRAGFGSAILAVLMFAFIATMVWGGLGYTLRAMFDDERDVLALPPDMKDREGV
;
A
#
# COMPACT_ATOMS: atom_id res chain seq x y z
N MET A 1 -72.18 50.53 -0.98
CA MET A 1 -73.59 50.30 -1.34
C MET A 1 -74.03 49.08 -0.58
N ASP A 2 -74.33 49.24 0.70
CA ASP A 2 -75.59 49.82 1.25
C ASP A 2 -76.48 48.63 1.63
N MET A 3 -77.04 48.52 2.83
CA MET A 3 -77.10 49.47 3.94
C MET A 3 -77.65 48.72 5.16
N ALA A 4 -77.15 49.11 6.33
CA ALA A 4 -77.91 49.39 7.56
C ALA A 4 -78.68 48.23 8.23
N SER A 5 -78.88 48.17 9.55
CA SER A 5 -79.00 49.24 10.54
C SER A 5 -79.14 48.60 11.92
N SER A 6 -78.54 49.23 12.94
CA SER A 6 -79.05 49.53 14.31
C SER A 6 -79.64 48.41 15.19
N ASN A 7 -79.49 48.36 16.51
CA ASN A 7 -79.00 49.29 17.53
C ASN A 7 -78.85 48.51 18.85
N GLU A 8 -77.98 49.00 19.76
CA GLU A 8 -78.13 49.20 21.23
C GLU A 8 -79.01 48.25 22.06
N ASP A 9 -78.75 47.87 23.31
CA ASP A 9 -77.72 48.14 24.33
C ASP A 9 -78.01 47.17 25.51
N THR A 10 -77.10 47.10 26.49
CA THR A 10 -77.25 46.67 27.92
C THR A 10 -76.57 45.39 28.45
N VAL A 11 -75.46 45.64 29.19
CA VAL A 11 -75.04 45.21 30.54
C VAL A 11 -75.45 43.82 31.10
N GLY A 12 -74.44 43.03 31.53
CA GLY A 12 -74.51 42.34 32.85
C GLY A 12 -74.25 40.82 32.93
N ALA A 13 -73.08 40.48 33.49
CA ALA A 13 -72.76 39.35 34.40
C ALA A 13 -73.01 37.86 34.03
N ARG A 14 -71.90 37.09 34.01
CA ARG A 14 -71.59 35.71 34.48
C ARG A 14 -72.78 34.72 34.63
N THR A 15 -72.78 33.51 34.07
CA THR A 15 -71.83 32.39 34.28
C THR A 15 -72.06 31.25 33.26
N ALA A 16 -70.96 30.56 32.91
CA ALA A 16 -70.82 29.16 32.50
C ALA A 16 -71.88 28.49 31.60
N ASN A 17 -71.49 28.16 30.37
CA ASN A 17 -72.07 27.02 29.67
C ASN A 17 -70.98 26.10 29.11
N ARG A 18 -71.05 24.83 29.49
CA ARG A 18 -70.15 23.74 29.12
C ARG A 18 -70.10 23.58 27.60
N ARG A 19 -68.94 23.82 26.97
CA ARG A 19 -68.69 23.30 25.61
C ARG A 19 -68.38 21.82 25.73
N ARG A 20 -69.38 21.00 25.40
CA ARG A 20 -69.18 19.59 25.06
C ARG A 20 -68.26 19.54 23.84
N VAL A 21 -67.04 19.05 24.01
CA VAL A 21 -66.23 18.57 22.90
C VAL A 21 -66.99 17.37 22.30
N PRO A 22 -67.30 17.36 20.99
CA PRO A 22 -67.96 16.22 20.39
C PRO A 22 -67.03 15.02 20.51
N ALA A 23 -67.55 13.86 20.90
CA ALA A 23 -66.83 12.59 20.99
C ALA A 23 -66.10 12.20 19.68
N LEU A 24 -66.37 12.91 18.59
CA LEU A 24 -65.67 12.81 17.31
C LEU A 24 -64.19 13.28 17.37
N ALA A 25 -63.85 14.22 18.26
CA ALA A 25 -62.48 14.73 18.40
C ALA A 25 -61.56 13.80 19.21
N LEU A 26 -62.14 12.87 19.97
CA LEU A 26 -61.39 11.84 20.73
C LEU A 26 -61.22 10.53 19.95
N LEU A 27 -61.88 10.38 18.80
CA LEU A 27 -61.80 9.18 17.94
C LEU A 27 -60.89 9.37 16.72
N LEU A 28 -60.51 10.60 16.38
CA LEU A 28 -59.56 10.88 15.29
C LEU A 28 -58.16 10.26 15.52
N PRO A 29 -57.57 10.27 16.74
CA PRO A 29 -56.27 9.65 16.98
C PRO A 29 -56.32 8.11 16.92
N LEU A 30 -57.49 7.51 17.19
CA LEU A 30 -57.70 6.06 17.20
C LEU A 30 -58.00 5.50 15.78
N LEU A 31 -58.62 6.31 14.91
CA LEU A 31 -58.85 5.96 13.50
C LEU A 31 -57.58 6.04 12.65
N LEU A 32 -56.61 6.87 13.06
CA LEU A 32 -55.28 6.95 12.45
C LEU A 32 -54.32 5.84 12.92
N SER A 33 -54.56 5.23 14.08
CA SER A 33 -53.68 4.16 14.62
C SER A 33 -54.11 2.73 14.27
N VAL A 34 -55.37 2.50 13.85
CA VAL A 34 -55.90 1.14 13.60
C VAL A 34 -55.97 0.78 12.11
N LEU A 35 -55.87 1.75 11.19
CA LEU A 35 -55.89 1.51 9.74
C LEU A 35 -54.51 1.57 9.06
N ALA A 36 -53.43 1.72 9.82
CA ALA A 36 -52.07 1.78 9.27
C ALA A 36 -51.48 0.43 8.78
N PRO A 37 -51.88 -0.77 9.24
CA PRO A 37 -51.30 -2.01 8.73
C PRO A 37 -52.23 -2.69 7.72
N ALA A 38 -52.46 -2.07 6.56
CA ALA A 38 -53.13 -2.74 5.43
C ALA A 38 -52.79 -2.17 4.03
N ILE A 39 -51.81 -1.26 3.91
CA ILE A 39 -51.31 -0.80 2.61
C ILE A 39 -49.78 -0.70 2.67
N LEU A 40 -49.12 -1.85 2.72
CA LEU A 40 -47.72 -2.03 2.32
C LEU A 40 -47.59 -3.41 1.66
N VAL A 41 -48.36 -3.62 0.59
CA VAL A 41 -47.86 -4.45 -0.49
C VAL A 41 -47.14 -3.46 -1.37
N ALA A 42 -45.80 -3.49 -1.33
CA ALA A 42 -44.98 -2.77 -2.29
C ALA A 42 -45.56 -3.06 -3.69
N PRO A 43 -45.77 -2.06 -4.56
CA PRO A 43 -45.66 -2.41 -5.96
C PRO A 43 -44.26 -3.00 -6.07
N ALA A 44 -44.15 -4.25 -6.51
CA ALA A 44 -42.91 -4.67 -7.13
C ALA A 44 -42.58 -3.55 -8.12
N ALA A 45 -41.58 -2.75 -7.79
CA ALA A 45 -41.04 -1.80 -8.73
C ALA A 45 -40.72 -2.66 -9.94
N ALA A 46 -41.46 -2.44 -11.03
CA ALA A 46 -40.85 -2.68 -12.31
C ALA A 46 -39.58 -1.83 -12.24
N GLN A 47 -38.44 -2.49 -12.23
CA GLN A 47 -37.14 -1.86 -12.38
C GLN A 47 -37.26 -1.03 -13.65
N GLU A 48 -37.55 0.27 -13.49
CA GLU A 48 -37.11 1.22 -14.49
C GLU A 48 -35.60 0.98 -14.58
N PRO A 49 -35.01 0.89 -15.79
CA PRO A 49 -33.56 0.76 -15.87
C PRO A 49 -32.99 1.89 -15.02
N GLU A 50 -32.15 1.52 -14.04
CA GLU A 50 -31.34 2.48 -13.28
C GLU A 50 -30.76 3.49 -14.29
N PRO A 51 -30.73 4.79 -13.98
CA PRO A 51 -30.06 5.74 -14.85
C PRO A 51 -28.65 5.21 -15.13
N GLU A 52 -28.26 5.17 -16.40
CA GLU A 52 -26.90 4.74 -16.80
C GLU A 52 -25.91 5.65 -16.07
N VAL A 53 -25.14 5.09 -15.13
CA VAL A 53 -24.13 5.79 -14.35
C VAL A 53 -22.81 5.71 -15.12
N ASN A 54 -22.23 6.87 -15.42
CA ASN A 54 -20.90 6.95 -16.01
C ASN A 54 -19.86 7.16 -14.90
N PRO A 55 -18.57 6.90 -15.16
CA PRO A 55 -17.50 7.13 -14.19
C PRO A 55 -17.53 8.53 -13.57
N GLU A 56 -17.68 9.60 -14.37
CA GLU A 56 -17.76 11.00 -13.89
C GLU A 56 -19.01 11.32 -13.03
N ASP A 57 -19.99 10.41 -12.95
CA ASP A 57 -21.17 10.57 -12.10
C ASP A 57 -20.92 10.08 -10.66
N ILE A 58 -19.88 9.26 -10.45
CA ILE A 58 -19.43 8.74 -9.14
C ILE A 58 -18.16 9.48 -8.74
N TRP A 59 -17.13 9.39 -9.58
CA TRP A 59 -15.79 9.84 -9.26
C TRP A 59 -15.43 11.19 -9.88
N SER A 60 -14.34 11.76 -9.39
CA SER A 60 -13.72 12.95 -9.94
C SER A 60 -13.29 12.76 -11.39
N TYR A 61 -13.22 13.88 -12.12
CA TYR A 61 -12.74 13.88 -13.50
C TYR A 61 -11.32 13.33 -13.63
N ASP A 62 -10.45 13.61 -12.66
CA ASP A 62 -9.05 13.19 -12.72
C ASP A 62 -8.94 11.67 -12.55
N TYR A 63 -9.63 11.08 -11.57
CA TYR A 63 -9.67 9.63 -11.38
C TYR A 63 -10.28 8.90 -12.58
N ALA A 64 -11.47 9.31 -13.02
CA ALA A 64 -12.18 8.70 -14.15
C ALA A 64 -11.40 8.71 -15.48
N HIS A 65 -10.35 9.55 -15.58
CA HIS A 65 -9.48 9.64 -16.75
C HIS A 65 -8.03 9.23 -16.47
N GLN A 66 -7.77 8.59 -15.33
CA GLN A 66 -6.44 8.17 -14.86
C GLN A 66 -5.41 9.31 -14.99
N ILE A 67 -5.79 10.49 -14.47
CA ILE A 67 -4.92 11.65 -14.38
C ILE A 67 -4.28 11.63 -12.99
N PHE A 68 -3.02 11.21 -12.93
CA PHE A 68 -2.32 11.04 -11.68
C PHE A 68 -1.86 12.37 -11.08
N PRO A 69 -1.90 12.54 -9.75
CA PRO A 69 -1.79 13.84 -9.09
C PRO A 69 -0.37 14.43 -9.06
N TRP A 70 0.67 13.63 -9.30
CA TRP A 70 2.07 14.08 -9.32
C TRP A 70 2.49 14.83 -10.58
N ALA A 71 1.63 14.88 -11.61
CA ALA A 71 1.93 15.57 -12.86
C ALA A 71 0.69 16.23 -13.47
N ILE A 72 0.93 17.19 -14.36
CA ILE A 72 -0.14 17.79 -15.17
C ILE A 72 -0.57 16.83 -16.29
N SER A 73 -1.85 16.83 -16.64
CA SER A 73 -2.48 15.88 -17.57
C SER A 73 -1.93 15.86 -19.01
N ASN A 74 -1.12 16.84 -19.40
CA ASN A 74 -0.47 16.92 -20.70
C ASN A 74 0.99 16.44 -20.70
N ASN A 75 1.48 15.88 -19.58
CA ASN A 75 2.77 15.23 -19.52
C ASN A 75 2.58 13.72 -19.68
N ASP A 76 2.53 13.25 -20.92
CA ASP A 76 2.21 11.85 -21.24
C ASP A 76 3.14 10.86 -20.54
N GLN A 77 4.42 11.18 -20.37
CA GLN A 77 5.37 10.29 -19.71
C GLN A 77 5.09 10.14 -18.21
N LEU A 78 4.97 11.25 -17.47
CA LEU A 78 4.64 11.19 -16.04
C LEU A 78 3.19 10.77 -15.76
N GLN A 79 2.35 10.77 -16.79
CA GLN A 79 0.99 10.23 -16.75
C GLN A 79 0.94 8.77 -17.22
N PHE A 80 2.09 8.12 -17.45
CA PHE A 80 2.19 6.72 -17.90
C PHE A 80 1.38 6.43 -19.16
N ARG A 81 1.36 7.40 -20.08
CA ARG A 81 0.83 7.30 -21.45
C ARG A 81 1.94 7.27 -22.49
N ALA A 82 3.19 7.23 -22.04
CA ALA A 82 4.38 7.07 -22.86
C ALA A 82 5.50 6.49 -22.00
N TYR A 83 6.31 5.62 -22.59
CA TYR A 83 7.43 5.01 -21.89
C TYR A 83 8.52 6.02 -21.52
N HIS A 84 9.08 5.87 -20.33
CA HIS A 84 10.37 6.41 -19.94
C HIS A 84 11.49 5.81 -20.80
N ASP A 85 12.51 6.62 -21.06
CA ASP A 85 13.83 6.15 -21.49
C ASP A 85 14.80 6.21 -20.30
N TYR A 86 16.01 5.67 -20.48
CA TYR A 86 17.02 5.66 -19.41
C TYR A 86 17.25 7.03 -18.78
N ASP A 87 17.44 8.07 -19.60
CA ASP A 87 17.76 9.42 -19.12
C ASP A 87 16.58 10.05 -18.37
N SER A 88 15.37 9.96 -18.92
CA SER A 88 14.15 10.52 -18.31
C SER A 88 13.75 9.79 -17.04
N MET A 89 13.86 8.46 -17.01
CA MET A 89 13.65 7.65 -15.81
C MET A 89 14.63 8.04 -14.71
N LYS A 90 15.93 8.06 -15.03
CA LYS A 90 17.00 8.43 -14.09
C LYS A 90 16.80 9.84 -13.55
N LEU A 91 16.58 10.83 -14.42
CA LEU A 91 16.35 12.22 -14.01
C LEU A 91 15.11 12.34 -13.11
N ARG A 92 14.09 11.50 -13.34
CA ARG A 92 12.91 11.48 -12.49
C ARG A 92 13.19 10.88 -11.11
N MET A 93 13.94 9.78 -11.04
CA MET A 93 14.39 9.19 -9.77
C MET A 93 15.23 10.19 -8.95
N GLU A 94 16.21 10.85 -9.58
CA GLU A 94 17.01 11.91 -8.94
C GLU A 94 16.14 13.06 -8.42
N TYR A 95 15.15 13.50 -9.22
CA TYR A 95 14.22 14.55 -8.85
C TYR A 95 13.37 14.17 -7.61
N LEU A 96 12.91 12.93 -7.53
CA LEU A 96 12.11 12.43 -6.41
C LEU A 96 12.98 12.31 -5.15
N ALA A 97 14.21 11.81 -5.26
CA ALA A 97 15.14 11.71 -4.15
C ALA A 97 15.56 13.08 -3.59
N ASP A 98 15.86 14.07 -4.45
CA ASP A 98 16.23 15.43 -4.01
C ASP A 98 15.11 16.13 -3.24
N ARG A 99 13.84 15.86 -3.57
CA ARG A 99 12.70 16.45 -2.86
C ARG A 99 12.25 15.70 -1.63
N ASN A 100 12.63 14.44 -1.49
CA ASN A 100 12.21 13.59 -0.38
C ASN A 100 13.44 12.94 0.30
N PRO A 101 14.44 13.74 0.72
CA PRO A 101 15.70 13.21 1.28
C PRO A 101 15.53 12.52 2.64
N ASP A 102 14.36 12.67 3.26
CA ASP A 102 14.03 12.02 4.53
C ASP A 102 13.69 10.53 4.34
N ILE A 103 13.26 10.14 3.12
CA ILE A 103 12.83 8.76 2.82
C ILE A 103 13.51 8.11 1.61
N LEU A 104 14.12 8.90 0.71
CA LEU A 104 14.75 8.41 -0.51
C LEU A 104 16.23 8.77 -0.59
N SER A 105 17.03 7.79 -1.05
CA SER A 105 18.37 8.03 -1.55
C SER A 105 18.52 7.39 -2.93
N PHE A 106 19.21 8.09 -3.83
CA PHE A 106 19.44 7.66 -5.20
C PHE A 106 20.91 7.26 -5.39
N GLN A 107 21.13 6.17 -6.11
CA GLN A 107 22.44 5.61 -6.40
C GLN A 107 22.52 5.12 -7.85
N GLU A 108 23.76 4.93 -8.31
CA GLU A 108 24.06 4.37 -9.62
C GLU A 108 25.16 3.32 -9.48
N GLY A 109 24.86 2.07 -9.85
CA GLY A 109 25.77 0.95 -9.61
C GLY A 109 26.15 0.85 -8.12
N LEU A 110 27.35 0.35 -7.85
CA LEU A 110 27.94 0.29 -6.50
C LEU A 110 29.26 1.05 -6.46
N ILE A 111 29.71 1.45 -5.27
CA ILE A 111 30.99 2.14 -5.09
C ILE A 111 32.17 1.18 -5.31
N GLY A 112 32.00 -0.08 -4.91
CA GLY A 112 33.04 -1.10 -4.92
C GLY A 112 33.97 -1.04 -3.70
N GLY A 113 34.93 -1.95 -3.64
CA GLY A 113 35.73 -2.23 -2.46
C GLY A 113 36.05 -3.72 -2.41
N VAL A 114 36.15 -4.29 -1.20
CA VAL A 114 36.25 -5.75 -1.05
C VAL A 114 34.84 -6.29 -0.80
N ASN A 115 34.36 -7.19 -1.66
CA ASN A 115 33.04 -7.83 -1.50
C ASN A 115 33.07 -8.91 -0.39
N ALA A 116 31.93 -9.55 -0.12
CA ALA A 116 31.78 -10.58 0.91
C ALA A 116 32.69 -11.80 0.67
N ARG A 117 33.00 -12.06 -0.60
CA ARG A 117 33.83 -13.16 -1.09
C ARG A 117 35.33 -12.86 -1.02
N GLY A 118 35.73 -11.60 -0.77
CA GLY A 118 37.12 -11.17 -0.66
C GLY A 118 37.74 -10.58 -1.93
N ASP A 119 36.95 -10.41 -2.99
CA ASP A 119 37.39 -9.87 -4.27
C ASP A 119 37.44 -8.33 -4.26
N GLU A 120 38.46 -7.75 -4.89
CA GLU A 120 38.58 -6.29 -5.06
C GLU A 120 37.79 -5.82 -6.29
N MET A 121 36.67 -5.15 -6.03
CA MET A 121 35.74 -4.59 -7.01
C MET A 121 35.85 -3.07 -7.10
N LYS A 122 35.49 -2.51 -8.26
CA LYS A 122 35.44 -1.07 -8.53
C LYS A 122 34.07 -0.70 -9.10
N ALA A 123 33.68 0.57 -8.96
CA ALA A 123 32.45 1.08 -9.55
C ALA A 123 32.31 0.83 -11.07
N ASP A 124 33.42 0.76 -11.81
CA ASP A 124 33.40 0.45 -13.25
C ASP A 124 33.07 -1.02 -13.56
N ASP A 125 33.23 -1.94 -12.60
CA ASP A 125 32.96 -3.37 -12.78
C ASP A 125 31.44 -3.69 -12.82
N TYR A 126 30.59 -2.71 -12.51
CA TYR A 126 29.12 -2.81 -12.51
C TYR A 126 28.45 -2.04 -13.66
N LYS A 127 29.24 -1.53 -14.61
CA LYS A 127 28.72 -0.80 -15.78
C LYS A 127 28.52 -1.75 -16.95
N GLY A 128 27.48 -1.51 -17.74
CA GLY A 128 27.22 -2.29 -18.95
C GLY A 128 28.39 -2.26 -19.95
N TRP A 129 28.51 -3.30 -20.77
CA TRP A 129 29.67 -3.52 -21.64
C TRP A 129 29.84 -2.49 -22.76
N TYR A 130 28.75 -1.91 -23.27
CA TYR A 130 28.75 -1.14 -24.51
C TYR A 130 28.63 0.36 -24.25
N TYR A 131 27.55 0.80 -23.62
CA TYR A 131 27.34 2.22 -23.31
C TYR A 131 28.01 2.63 -21.99
N ASN A 132 28.46 1.66 -21.17
CA ASN A 132 29.10 1.89 -19.88
C ASN A 132 28.20 2.69 -18.91
N ASN A 133 26.89 2.51 -19.02
CA ASN A 133 25.95 3.12 -18.10
C ASN A 133 25.78 2.22 -16.86
N PRO A 134 25.78 2.80 -15.65
CA PRO A 134 25.42 2.07 -14.44
C PRO A 134 23.90 1.91 -14.31
N SER A 135 23.47 0.81 -13.68
CA SER A 135 22.06 0.61 -13.33
C SER A 135 21.64 1.61 -12.23
N PRO A 136 20.57 2.39 -12.44
CA PRO A 136 20.07 3.34 -11.45
C PRO A 136 19.17 2.62 -10.45
N TRP A 137 19.29 2.98 -9.17
CA TRP A 137 18.44 2.43 -8.12
C TRP A 137 18.17 3.45 -7.02
N VAL A 138 17.12 3.20 -6.24
CA VAL A 138 16.78 4.01 -5.07
C VAL A 138 16.60 3.12 -3.85
N LYS A 139 17.11 3.58 -2.71
CA LYS A 139 16.74 3.06 -1.40
C LYS A 139 15.61 3.89 -0.81
N ILE A 140 14.57 3.22 -0.33
CA ILE A 140 13.38 3.82 0.26
C ILE A 140 13.22 3.30 1.69
N THR A 141 13.37 4.19 2.67
CA THR A 141 13.12 3.87 4.08
C THR A 141 13.05 5.16 4.90
N ALA A 142 12.29 5.18 6.00
CA ALA A 142 12.24 6.36 6.86
C ALA A 142 13.59 6.66 7.54
N ASP A 143 14.06 7.91 7.46
CA ASP A 143 15.40 8.30 7.92
C ASP A 143 16.51 7.63 7.10
N VAL A 144 16.37 7.61 5.76
CA VAL A 144 17.31 6.99 4.80
C VAL A 144 18.76 7.49 4.90
N THR A 145 18.99 8.68 5.48
CA THR A 145 20.35 9.23 5.70
C THR A 145 20.90 8.92 7.09
N GLY A 146 20.09 8.32 7.95
CA GLY A 146 20.47 7.80 9.26
C GLY A 146 21.07 6.40 9.16
N GLY A 147 20.72 5.54 10.12
CA GLY A 147 21.17 4.15 10.18
C GLY A 147 22.69 3.97 10.13
N ASP A 148 23.12 2.75 9.81
CA ASP A 148 24.49 2.46 9.43
C ASP A 148 24.69 2.72 7.92
N CYS A 149 25.91 3.08 7.52
CA CYS A 149 26.25 3.31 6.12
C CYS A 149 27.24 2.27 5.63
N HIS A 150 26.95 1.68 4.47
CA HIS A 150 27.77 0.64 3.91
C HIS A 150 28.65 1.20 2.77
N ALA A 151 29.97 1.23 2.99
CA ALA A 151 30.89 1.95 2.10
C ALA A 151 31.06 1.31 0.70
N PHE A 152 30.89 -0.01 0.60
CA PHE A 152 31.01 -0.73 -0.66
C PHE A 152 29.76 -0.55 -1.53
N VAL A 153 28.57 -0.65 -0.93
CA VAL A 153 27.28 -0.43 -1.62
C VAL A 153 27.10 1.06 -1.92
N GLY A 154 27.50 1.92 -0.98
CA GLY A 154 27.39 3.37 -1.10
C GLY A 154 26.10 3.95 -0.54
N ASP A 155 25.41 3.21 0.32
CA ASP A 155 24.15 3.59 0.92
C ASP A 155 24.25 3.83 2.44
N CYS A 156 23.17 4.38 2.98
CA CYS A 156 22.96 4.66 4.39
C CYS A 156 21.54 4.25 4.76
N GLY A 157 21.16 4.43 6.02
CA GLY A 157 19.83 4.05 6.49
C GLY A 157 19.65 2.53 6.52
N ASN A 158 20.72 1.79 6.81
CA ASN A 158 20.70 0.35 7.10
C ASN A 158 20.35 0.15 8.58
N TYR A 159 19.32 -0.64 8.87
CA TYR A 159 18.76 -0.88 10.19
C TYR A 159 18.48 -2.38 10.38
N ALA A 160 19.27 -3.03 11.23
CA ALA A 160 19.11 -4.44 11.60
C ALA A 160 17.74 -4.85 12.18
N ASP A 161 16.86 -3.89 12.54
CA ASP A 161 15.51 -4.18 13.01
C ASP A 161 14.41 -3.97 11.95
N ARG A 162 14.78 -3.59 10.73
CA ARG A 162 13.89 -3.42 9.58
C ARG A 162 14.18 -4.52 8.56
N PRO A 163 13.13 -5.19 8.04
CA PRO A 163 13.29 -6.15 6.96
C PRO A 163 13.52 -5.47 5.62
N ASP A 164 14.34 -6.13 4.81
CA ASP A 164 14.78 -5.63 3.51
C ASP A 164 14.07 -6.36 2.38
N ILE A 165 13.82 -5.63 1.29
CA ILE A 165 13.24 -6.17 0.07
C ILE A 165 13.91 -5.57 -1.16
N MET A 166 14.20 -6.43 -2.15
CA MET A 166 14.71 -6.01 -3.44
C MET A 166 13.66 -6.22 -4.55
N LEU A 167 13.47 -5.18 -5.34
CA LEU A 167 12.50 -5.08 -6.42
C LEU A 167 13.24 -4.71 -7.71
N VAL A 168 13.24 -5.58 -8.72
CA VAL A 168 14.09 -5.46 -9.91
C VAL A 168 13.29 -5.51 -11.21
N GLY A 169 13.53 -4.56 -12.10
CA GLY A 169 12.99 -4.54 -13.46
C GLY A 169 14.06 -4.73 -14.53
N VAL A 170 13.64 -5.11 -15.73
CA VAL A 170 14.47 -5.17 -16.95
C VAL A 170 15.70 -6.07 -16.81
N HIS A 171 15.50 -7.35 -16.53
CA HIS A 171 16.52 -8.35 -16.87
C HIS A 171 16.67 -8.48 -18.39
N HIS A 172 15.54 -8.43 -19.11
CA HIS A 172 15.54 -8.45 -20.57
C HIS A 172 15.18 -7.08 -21.15
N ALA A 173 15.96 -6.65 -22.14
CA ALA A 173 15.93 -5.29 -22.68
C ALA A 173 14.57 -4.83 -23.24
N ARG A 174 13.89 -5.71 -23.98
CA ARG A 174 12.58 -5.45 -24.64
C ARG A 174 11.38 -5.36 -23.71
N GLU A 175 11.52 -5.65 -22.41
CA GLU A 175 10.36 -5.81 -21.52
C GLU A 175 9.98 -4.48 -20.90
N TRP A 176 9.37 -3.57 -21.68
CA TRP A 176 9.31 -2.16 -21.27
C TRP A 176 8.39 -1.87 -20.10
N MET A 177 7.32 -2.64 -19.92
CA MET A 177 6.48 -2.50 -18.72
C MET A 177 7.23 -2.84 -17.42
N SER A 178 8.32 -3.61 -17.50
CA SER A 178 9.08 -4.02 -16.32
C SER A 178 9.86 -2.89 -15.64
N TYR A 179 10.06 -1.72 -16.27
CA TYR A 179 10.54 -0.50 -15.60
C TYR A 179 9.45 0.55 -15.39
N GLU A 180 8.35 0.52 -16.15
CA GLU A 180 7.22 1.43 -15.94
C GLU A 180 6.48 1.13 -14.64
N VAL A 181 6.19 -0.14 -14.34
CA VAL A 181 5.51 -0.51 -13.09
C VAL A 181 6.34 -0.11 -11.85
N PRO A 182 7.66 -0.37 -11.78
CA PRO A 182 8.53 0.18 -10.74
C PRO A 182 8.45 1.71 -10.59
N MET A 183 8.45 2.44 -11.71
CA MET A 183 8.35 3.90 -11.67
C MET A 183 6.99 4.38 -11.18
N PHE A 184 5.91 3.69 -11.56
CA PHE A 184 4.56 3.97 -11.07
C PHE A 184 4.45 3.72 -9.57
N PHE A 185 5.01 2.61 -9.09
CA PHE A 185 5.13 2.31 -7.66
C PHE A 185 5.89 3.41 -6.91
N LEU A 186 7.05 3.86 -7.43
CA LEU A 186 7.84 4.91 -6.81
C LEU A 186 7.08 6.25 -6.72
N GLU A 187 6.38 6.65 -7.78
CA GLU A 187 5.56 7.88 -7.78
C GLU A 187 4.43 7.79 -6.76
N THR A 188 3.71 6.66 -6.73
CA THR A 188 2.59 6.40 -5.82
C THR A 188 3.07 6.45 -4.37
N LEU A 189 4.16 5.73 -4.05
CA LEU A 189 4.73 5.71 -2.71
C LEU A 189 5.14 7.10 -2.24
N VAL A 190 5.90 7.83 -3.07
CA VAL A 190 6.43 9.15 -2.70
C VAL A 190 5.33 10.20 -2.57
N PHE A 191 4.34 10.16 -3.46
CA PHE A 191 3.25 11.12 -3.43
C PHE A 191 2.40 10.97 -2.16
N TYR A 192 2.04 9.73 -1.80
CA TYR A 192 1.14 9.44 -0.69
C TYR A 192 1.83 9.25 0.67
N TYR A 193 3.17 9.15 0.72
CA TYR A 193 3.88 9.04 1.99
C TYR A 193 3.58 10.22 2.94
N GLY A 194 3.22 9.90 4.18
CA GLY A 194 2.85 10.87 5.22
C GLY A 194 1.43 11.40 5.13
N GLN A 195 0.66 10.97 4.12
CA GLN A 195 -0.76 11.29 3.98
C GLN A 195 -1.62 10.22 4.68
N ALA A 196 -2.89 10.54 4.97
CA ALA A 196 -3.83 9.59 5.55
C ALA A 196 -5.28 10.06 5.37
N GLY A 197 -6.14 9.15 4.89
CA GLY A 197 -7.58 9.37 4.77
C GLY A 197 -7.87 10.41 3.70
N ILE A 198 -7.32 10.20 2.50
CA ILE A 198 -7.62 11.04 1.34
C ILE A 198 -8.71 10.35 0.53
N ASP A 199 -9.67 11.17 0.11
CA ASP A 199 -10.68 10.86 -0.90
C ASP A 199 -10.00 11.13 -2.24
N ASN A 200 -9.32 10.11 -2.78
CA ASN A 200 -8.41 10.22 -3.92
C ASN A 200 -9.14 10.07 -5.25
N ASP A 201 -10.28 9.37 -5.25
CA ASP A 201 -11.18 9.26 -6.39
C ASP A 201 -12.25 10.37 -6.42
N GLY A 202 -12.59 11.00 -5.30
CA GLY A 202 -13.52 12.13 -5.19
C GLY A 202 -14.98 11.78 -4.99
N ASP A 203 -15.31 10.55 -4.59
CA ASP A 203 -16.67 10.08 -4.35
C ASP A 203 -17.24 10.50 -2.97
N GLY A 204 -16.34 10.95 -2.06
CA GLY A 204 -16.66 11.42 -0.72
C GLY A 204 -16.45 10.40 0.41
N LEU A 205 -15.93 9.22 0.08
CA LEU A 205 -15.50 8.18 1.01
C LEU A 205 -13.95 8.15 1.09
N VAL A 206 -13.39 7.25 1.91
CA VAL A 206 -11.94 7.13 2.16
C VAL A 206 -11.62 5.73 2.67
N ASP A 207 -10.42 5.23 2.38
CA ASP A 207 -9.93 3.90 2.82
C ASP A 207 -10.90 2.77 2.38
N GLU A 208 -11.31 2.79 1.11
CA GLU A 208 -12.36 1.95 0.52
C GLU A 208 -11.83 0.57 0.12
N ASP A 209 -10.97 0.54 -0.92
CA ASP A 209 -10.46 -0.69 -1.52
C ASP A 209 -8.92 -0.80 -1.36
N PRO A 210 -8.40 -1.77 -0.59
CA PRO A 210 -7.00 -2.17 -0.70
C PRO A 210 -6.67 -2.72 -2.09
N TRP A 211 -5.38 -2.88 -2.38
CA TRP A 211 -4.93 -3.62 -3.56
C TRP A 211 -5.12 -5.13 -3.40
N ASP A 212 -6.35 -5.62 -3.45
CA ASP A 212 -6.70 -7.04 -3.39
C ASP A 212 -7.35 -7.56 -4.69
N GLY A 213 -7.62 -6.66 -5.65
CA GLY A 213 -8.26 -6.96 -6.92
C GLY A 213 -9.78 -7.15 -6.82
N ILE A 214 -10.42 -6.65 -5.76
CA ILE A 214 -11.84 -6.83 -5.46
C ILE A 214 -12.47 -5.47 -5.15
N ASP A 215 -13.53 -5.14 -5.90
CA ASP A 215 -14.48 -4.06 -5.59
C ASP A 215 -15.15 -4.33 -4.22
N ASN A 216 -14.65 -3.73 -3.13
CA ASN A 216 -15.09 -4.02 -1.76
C ASN A 216 -16.35 -3.22 -1.38
N ASP A 217 -16.53 -2.02 -1.92
CA ASP A 217 -17.64 -1.12 -1.62
C ASP A 217 -18.85 -1.29 -2.60
N GLY A 218 -18.59 -1.86 -3.79
CA GLY A 218 -19.56 -2.25 -4.81
C GLY A 218 -19.82 -1.18 -5.87
N ASP A 219 -18.97 -0.17 -6.01
CA ASP A 219 -19.27 1.01 -6.81
C ASP A 219 -19.01 0.85 -8.31
N CYS A 220 -18.01 0.06 -8.72
CA CYS A 220 -17.82 -0.37 -10.10
C CYS A 220 -19.07 -1.11 -10.59
N GLY A 221 -19.65 -1.94 -9.71
CA GLY A 221 -20.92 -2.64 -9.96
C GLY A 221 -22.10 -1.71 -10.30
N ARG A 222 -22.03 -0.41 -9.96
CA ARG A 222 -23.06 0.60 -10.24
C ARG A 222 -22.92 1.24 -11.62
N LEU A 223 -21.75 1.12 -12.26
CA LEU A 223 -21.50 1.65 -13.60
C LEU A 223 -22.36 0.98 -14.67
N ASN A 224 -22.43 1.64 -15.83
CA ASN A 224 -22.93 1.00 -17.05
C ASN A 224 -22.06 -0.21 -17.42
N ALA A 225 -22.67 -1.29 -17.94
CA ALA A 225 -21.97 -2.52 -18.32
C ALA A 225 -20.84 -2.33 -19.34
N SER A 226 -20.83 -1.23 -20.11
CA SER A 226 -19.72 -0.89 -21.01
C SER A 226 -18.57 -0.14 -20.36
N ALA A 227 -18.73 0.31 -19.11
CA ALA A 227 -17.74 1.03 -18.33
C ALA A 227 -17.19 0.18 -17.17
N GLN A 228 -17.82 -0.95 -16.87
CA GLN A 228 -17.35 -1.93 -15.87
C GLN A 228 -16.09 -2.68 -16.30
N ASP A 229 -15.82 -2.79 -17.60
CA ASP A 229 -14.61 -3.38 -18.18
C ASP A 229 -13.84 -2.23 -18.84
N SER A 230 -13.25 -1.39 -17.99
CA SER A 230 -12.60 -0.14 -18.36
C SER A 230 -11.26 -0.36 -19.04
N ASN A 231 -10.57 -1.46 -18.68
CA ASN A 231 -9.31 -1.88 -19.29
C ASN A 231 -9.49 -2.77 -20.54
N ASN A 232 -10.72 -3.22 -20.84
CA ASN A 232 -11.09 -4.10 -21.96
C ASN A 232 -10.42 -5.48 -21.94
N ASP A 233 -10.11 -6.02 -20.76
CA ASP A 233 -9.58 -7.37 -20.59
C ASP A 233 -10.68 -8.47 -20.65
N GLY A 234 -11.95 -8.06 -20.64
CA GLY A 234 -13.12 -8.94 -20.74
C GLY A 234 -13.66 -9.42 -19.39
N VAL A 235 -13.09 -8.96 -18.28
CA VAL A 235 -13.59 -9.16 -16.91
C VAL A 235 -14.21 -7.84 -16.46
N ALA A 236 -15.48 -7.86 -16.09
CA ALA A 236 -16.15 -6.67 -15.59
C ALA A 236 -15.87 -6.50 -14.08
N CYS A 237 -15.44 -5.31 -13.67
CA CYS A 237 -15.02 -4.98 -12.31
C CYS A 237 -13.94 -5.97 -11.83
N GLY A 238 -12.95 -6.19 -12.68
CA GLY A 238 -11.78 -7.00 -12.37
C GLY A 238 -10.55 -6.14 -12.02
N PRO A 239 -9.44 -6.77 -11.61
CA PRO A 239 -8.22 -6.04 -11.26
C PRO A 239 -7.77 -5.03 -12.32
N GLY A 240 -7.52 -3.79 -11.88
CA GLY A 240 -7.13 -2.68 -12.75
C GLY A 240 -8.28 -2.00 -13.50
N ASP A 241 -9.53 -2.39 -13.27
CA ASP A 241 -10.69 -1.57 -13.61
C ASP A 241 -10.87 -0.40 -12.62
N LEU A 242 -11.60 0.63 -13.04
CA LEU A 242 -12.04 1.71 -12.16
C LEU A 242 -13.02 1.16 -11.10
N GLY A 243 -12.85 1.52 -9.83
CA GLY A 243 -13.71 1.07 -8.73
C GLY A 243 -13.38 -0.31 -8.18
N VAL A 244 -12.12 -0.75 -8.27
CA VAL A 244 -11.70 -2.10 -7.81
C VAL A 244 -10.55 -2.05 -6.81
N ASP A 245 -9.61 -1.12 -6.98
CA ASP A 245 -8.45 -0.95 -6.10
C ASP A 245 -8.23 0.56 -5.86
N GLU A 246 -9.31 1.29 -5.56
CA GLU A 246 -9.32 2.73 -5.34
C GLU A 246 -9.35 3.12 -3.86
N ASP A 247 -9.00 4.38 -3.57
CA ASP A 247 -9.05 4.87 -2.19
C ASP A 247 -8.30 4.01 -1.16
N PHE A 248 -7.19 3.41 -1.59
CA PHE A 248 -6.28 2.66 -0.72
C PHE A 248 -5.74 3.51 0.43
N SER A 249 -5.46 2.88 1.58
CA SER A 249 -5.01 3.62 2.76
C SER A 249 -3.57 4.16 2.62
N GLU A 250 -3.37 5.47 2.60
CA GLU A 250 -2.02 6.08 2.57
C GLU A 250 -1.22 5.84 3.85
N GLN A 251 -1.92 5.63 4.96
CA GLN A 251 -1.29 5.29 6.23
C GLN A 251 -0.57 3.93 6.15
N PHE A 252 -1.07 2.99 5.33
CA PHE A 252 -0.40 1.73 5.05
C PHE A 252 0.96 1.97 4.36
N ILE A 253 1.00 2.82 3.33
CA ILE A 253 2.25 3.22 2.65
C ILE A 253 3.24 3.80 3.66
N THR A 254 2.76 4.71 4.51
CA THR A 254 3.58 5.34 5.54
C THR A 254 4.14 4.32 6.54
N ASP A 255 3.30 3.37 6.98
CA ASP A 255 3.70 2.32 7.90
C ASP A 255 4.73 1.37 7.25
N MET A 256 4.57 1.02 5.97
CA MET A 256 5.53 0.20 5.22
C MET A 256 6.89 0.90 5.09
N VAL A 257 6.95 2.15 4.62
CA VAL A 257 8.21 2.90 4.50
C VAL A 257 8.92 3.10 5.84
N ASN A 258 8.16 3.24 6.93
CA ASN A 258 8.72 3.41 8.27
C ASN A 258 9.30 2.12 8.87
N THR A 259 8.93 0.95 8.33
CA THR A 259 9.22 -0.36 8.93
C THR A 259 9.95 -1.32 7.99
N ARG A 260 10.34 -0.86 6.81
CA ARG A 260 11.01 -1.65 5.76
C ARG A 260 12.15 -0.86 5.14
N GLU A 261 13.06 -1.59 4.52
CA GLU A 261 14.04 -1.04 3.60
C GLU A 261 13.78 -1.59 2.20
N ILE A 262 13.43 -0.71 1.28
CA ILE A 262 13.02 -1.09 -0.07
C ILE A 262 14.11 -0.67 -1.03
N TYR A 263 14.67 -1.62 -1.75
CA TYR A 263 15.67 -1.44 -2.80
C TYR A 263 14.99 -1.60 -4.14
N LEU A 264 14.80 -0.49 -4.85
CA LEU A 264 14.12 -0.46 -6.13
C LEU A 264 15.13 -0.22 -7.25
N ILE A 265 15.26 -1.19 -8.16
CA ILE A 265 16.12 -1.15 -9.34
C ILE A 265 15.22 -1.25 -10.58
N PRO A 266 14.67 -0.13 -11.09
CA PRO A 266 13.73 -0.17 -12.21
C PRO A 266 14.33 -0.76 -13.49
N MET A 267 15.62 -0.55 -13.76
CA MET A 267 16.27 -0.99 -14.98
C MET A 267 17.64 -1.59 -14.70
N LEU A 268 17.71 -2.92 -14.68
CA LEU A 268 18.96 -3.64 -14.52
C LEU A 268 19.80 -3.62 -15.81
N ASN A 269 19.22 -4.07 -16.93
CA ASN A 269 19.86 -4.14 -18.25
C ASN A 269 19.74 -2.81 -19.03
N VAL A 270 20.45 -1.79 -18.56
CA VAL A 270 20.44 -0.44 -19.17
C VAL A 270 20.92 -0.47 -20.62
N ASP A 271 22.06 -1.12 -20.87
CA ASP A 271 22.69 -1.13 -22.18
C ASP A 271 21.80 -1.81 -23.24
N GLY A 272 21.25 -2.98 -22.89
CA GLY A 272 20.32 -3.68 -23.77
C GLY A 272 19.05 -2.87 -24.03
N ASN A 273 18.48 -2.22 -23.00
CA ASN A 273 17.25 -1.43 -23.17
C ASN A 273 17.45 -0.22 -24.10
N ILE A 274 18.56 0.51 -23.96
CA ILE A 274 18.90 1.63 -24.86
C ILE A 274 18.98 1.11 -26.30
N TYR A 275 19.68 0.00 -26.52
CA TYR A 275 19.83 -0.57 -27.87
C TYR A 275 18.51 -1.08 -28.46
N ASP A 276 17.67 -1.73 -27.65
CA ASP A 276 16.34 -2.17 -28.09
C ASP A 276 15.49 -0.98 -28.58
N ARG A 277 15.47 0.10 -27.80
CA ARG A 277 14.68 1.31 -28.04
C ARG A 277 15.17 2.15 -29.21
N GLU A 278 16.49 2.29 -29.34
CA GLU A 278 17.10 3.29 -30.23
C GLU A 278 17.58 2.71 -31.56
N GLU A 279 17.99 1.44 -31.57
CA GLU A 279 18.68 0.84 -32.73
C GLU A 279 17.98 -0.43 -33.25
N TYR A 280 17.52 -1.32 -32.39
CA TYR A 280 16.97 -2.62 -32.80
C TYR A 280 15.53 -2.51 -33.33
N CYS A 281 14.66 -1.82 -32.60
CA CYS A 281 13.24 -1.69 -32.95
C CYS A 281 12.92 -0.34 -33.60
N ASP A 282 12.31 -0.39 -34.80
CA ASP A 282 11.83 0.80 -35.50
C ASP A 282 10.73 1.51 -34.70
N TYR A 283 10.80 2.83 -34.55
CA TYR A 283 9.74 3.59 -33.88
C TYR A 283 8.50 3.79 -34.77
N PRO A 284 7.27 3.62 -34.26
CA PRO A 284 6.92 3.21 -32.89
C PRO A 284 7.01 1.69 -32.65
N ALA A 285 7.69 1.28 -31.58
CA ALA A 285 7.96 -0.13 -31.28
C ALA A 285 6.71 -0.98 -31.02
N TRP A 286 5.63 -0.38 -30.49
CA TRP A 286 4.34 -1.07 -30.31
C TRP A 286 3.63 -1.42 -31.63
N GLU A 287 4.04 -0.84 -32.77
CA GLU A 287 3.50 -1.21 -34.10
C GLU A 287 4.43 -2.16 -34.87
N THR A 288 5.74 -2.01 -34.69
CA THR A 288 6.77 -2.69 -35.49
C THR A 288 7.36 -3.92 -34.78
N CYS A 289 7.41 -3.87 -33.45
CA CYS A 289 8.08 -4.81 -32.56
C CYS A 289 7.18 -5.27 -31.40
N TYR A 290 5.86 -5.15 -31.46
CA TYR A 290 4.93 -5.44 -30.36
C TYR A 290 5.28 -6.66 -29.48
N ARG A 291 5.67 -7.78 -30.11
CA ARG A 291 6.08 -9.05 -29.44
C ARG A 291 7.46 -9.55 -29.89
N SER A 292 8.34 -8.65 -30.29
CA SER A 292 9.75 -8.94 -30.58
C SER A 292 10.64 -7.85 -29.98
N GLY A 293 11.96 -8.00 -30.09
CA GLY A 293 12.90 -7.01 -29.56
C GLY A 293 14.20 -7.67 -29.14
N TRP A 294 15.19 -6.84 -28.83
CA TRP A 294 16.44 -7.24 -28.24
C TRP A 294 16.21 -7.71 -26.80
N ARG A 295 16.88 -8.80 -26.40
CA ARG A 295 16.63 -9.45 -25.10
C ARG A 295 17.81 -9.31 -24.14
N LYS A 296 19.01 -9.59 -24.63
CA LYS A 296 20.22 -9.81 -23.82
C LYS A 296 20.86 -8.48 -23.38
N ASN A 297 21.94 -8.53 -22.61
CA ASN A 297 22.83 -7.37 -22.49
C ASN A 297 23.64 -7.18 -23.80
N LEU A 298 24.67 -6.33 -23.80
CA LEU A 298 25.49 -6.03 -24.97
C LEU A 298 26.96 -6.48 -24.86
N ARG A 299 27.21 -7.61 -24.19
CA ARG A 299 28.55 -8.21 -24.17
C ARG A 299 29.00 -8.59 -25.59
N ASP A 300 30.16 -8.10 -26.02
CA ASP A 300 30.80 -8.58 -27.25
C ASP A 300 31.30 -10.02 -27.04
N ASN A 301 30.72 -10.95 -27.80
CA ASN A 301 31.05 -12.37 -27.76
C ASN A 301 31.91 -12.80 -28.97
N THR A 302 32.31 -11.87 -29.83
CA THR A 302 33.04 -12.18 -31.06
C THR A 302 34.51 -12.56 -30.78
N VAL A 303 35.05 -13.45 -31.61
CA VAL A 303 36.41 -14.02 -31.45
C VAL A 303 37.51 -12.97 -31.73
N THR A 304 37.16 -11.80 -32.25
CA THR A 304 38.09 -10.74 -32.66
C THR A 304 38.78 -10.06 -31.48
N GLY A 305 38.13 -9.95 -30.31
CA GLY A 305 38.70 -9.41 -29.07
C GLY A 305 39.78 -10.28 -28.40
N VAL A 306 39.90 -11.55 -28.76
CA VAL A 306 40.92 -12.49 -28.21
C VAL A 306 42.23 -12.48 -29.02
N THR A 307 42.27 -11.73 -30.13
CA THR A 307 43.46 -11.62 -30.98
C THR A 307 44.23 -10.33 -30.72
N PRO A 308 45.57 -10.29 -30.89
CA PRO A 308 46.35 -9.06 -30.74
C PRO A 308 46.13 -8.02 -31.86
N ILE A 309 45.03 -8.14 -32.60
CA ILE A 309 44.60 -7.19 -33.63
C ILE A 309 43.55 -6.29 -32.97
N PRO A 310 43.64 -4.95 -33.11
CA PRO A 310 42.57 -4.07 -32.65
C PRO A 310 41.26 -4.54 -33.23
N ASP A 311 40.24 -4.68 -32.40
CA ASP A 311 38.90 -4.91 -32.90
C ASP A 311 38.52 -3.74 -33.81
N ILE A 312 38.11 -4.05 -35.02
CA ILE A 312 37.78 -3.06 -36.06
C ILE A 312 36.28 -2.98 -36.31
N ASP A 313 35.50 -3.88 -35.72
CA ASP A 313 34.05 -3.96 -35.84
C ASP A 313 33.44 -3.89 -34.41
N GLU A 314 33.42 -2.69 -33.81
CA GLU A 314 32.73 -2.39 -32.53
C GLU A 314 31.19 -2.29 -32.69
N GLU A 315 30.62 -2.84 -33.77
CA GLU A 315 29.17 -2.85 -34.02
C GLU A 315 28.56 -4.11 -33.38
N VAL A 316 27.38 -3.96 -32.74
CA VAL A 316 26.67 -5.08 -32.10
C VAL A 316 26.32 -6.16 -33.14
N ASP A 317 26.82 -7.38 -32.96
CA ASP A 317 26.41 -8.56 -33.72
C ASP A 317 25.19 -9.20 -33.06
N GLU A 318 24.00 -8.84 -33.54
CA GLU A 318 22.72 -9.40 -33.06
C GLU A 318 22.68 -10.94 -33.08
N GLY A 319 23.50 -11.57 -33.93
CA GLY A 319 23.60 -13.01 -34.05
C GLY A 319 24.36 -13.70 -32.92
N CYS A 320 25.15 -12.98 -32.13
CA CYS A 320 26.01 -13.59 -31.12
C CYS A 320 26.24 -12.78 -29.84
N ASP A 321 26.17 -11.46 -29.90
CA ASP A 321 26.45 -10.60 -28.76
C ASP A 321 25.35 -10.65 -27.72
N GLY A 322 25.75 -10.35 -26.49
CA GLY A 322 24.92 -10.33 -25.30
C GLY A 322 24.87 -11.66 -24.56
N VAL A 323 24.55 -11.58 -23.28
CA VAL A 323 24.21 -12.68 -22.38
C VAL A 323 22.80 -12.45 -21.85
N ASP A 324 22.03 -13.53 -21.73
CA ASP A 324 20.72 -13.50 -21.08
C ASP A 324 20.96 -13.42 -19.56
N LEU A 325 20.70 -12.25 -18.97
CA LEU A 325 20.93 -12.00 -17.56
C LEU A 325 20.12 -12.96 -16.68
N ASN A 326 18.92 -13.34 -17.09
CA ASN A 326 18.09 -14.29 -16.35
C ASN A 326 18.46 -15.77 -16.63
N ARG A 327 19.66 -16.01 -17.17
CA ARG A 327 20.32 -17.33 -17.28
C ARG A 327 21.74 -17.30 -16.72
N ASN A 328 22.13 -16.18 -16.11
CA ASN A 328 23.50 -15.92 -15.71
C ASN A 328 23.68 -15.93 -14.19
N PHE A 329 22.72 -16.37 -13.38
CA PHE A 329 22.95 -16.58 -11.94
C PHE A 329 23.56 -17.95 -11.65
N GLN A 330 24.28 -18.09 -10.54
CA GLN A 330 25.14 -19.26 -10.26
C GLN A 330 24.37 -20.54 -9.86
N PHE A 331 23.18 -20.40 -9.28
CA PHE A 331 22.42 -21.54 -8.76
C PHE A 331 21.95 -22.44 -9.92
N GLU A 332 22.39 -23.71 -9.90
CA GLU A 332 22.09 -24.70 -10.94
C GLU A 332 22.43 -24.22 -12.37
N TRP A 333 23.46 -23.37 -12.49
CA TRP A 333 23.83 -22.72 -13.74
C TRP A 333 24.26 -23.74 -14.81
N GLY A 334 23.69 -23.62 -16.02
CA GLY A 334 24.10 -24.44 -17.16
C GLY A 334 23.76 -25.94 -17.03
N ALA A 335 22.96 -26.34 -16.03
CA ALA A 335 22.54 -27.72 -15.85
C ALA A 335 21.85 -28.28 -17.13
N PRO A 336 22.12 -29.55 -17.51
CA PRO A 336 21.76 -30.09 -18.82
C PRO A 336 20.28 -30.46 -18.92
N LEU A 337 19.41 -29.44 -18.94
CA LEU A 337 18.01 -29.57 -19.30
C LEU A 337 17.90 -29.33 -20.80
N GLY A 338 17.60 -30.39 -21.54
CA GLY A 338 17.64 -30.44 -23.01
C GLY A 338 16.62 -29.55 -23.76
N ALA A 339 16.38 -28.31 -23.35
CA ALA A 339 15.46 -27.40 -24.03
C ALA A 339 15.94 -25.93 -24.18
N THR A 340 16.81 -25.38 -23.33
CA THR A 340 16.97 -23.90 -23.28
C THR A 340 18.39 -23.36 -23.15
N GLY A 341 19.43 -24.20 -23.10
CA GLY A 341 20.83 -23.77 -23.19
C GLY A 341 21.48 -24.04 -24.57
N PRO A 342 22.65 -23.46 -24.87
CA PRO A 342 23.48 -23.94 -25.97
C PRO A 342 23.86 -25.42 -25.74
N LEU A 343 24.01 -26.23 -26.80
CA LEU A 343 24.38 -27.67 -26.70
C LEU A 343 25.68 -27.92 -25.92
N PHE A 344 26.52 -26.89 -25.81
CA PHE A 344 27.66 -26.81 -24.91
C PHE A 344 27.53 -25.51 -24.11
N PRO A 345 27.35 -25.56 -22.77
CA PRO A 345 27.35 -24.37 -21.92
C PRO A 345 28.57 -23.49 -22.19
N GLY A 346 28.43 -22.16 -22.11
CA GLY A 346 29.56 -21.26 -22.34
C GLY A 346 29.81 -20.82 -23.78
N MET A 347 29.08 -21.36 -24.78
CA MET A 347 29.34 -21.10 -26.20
C MET A 347 28.19 -20.38 -26.92
N CYS A 348 28.47 -19.22 -27.52
CA CYS A 348 27.57 -18.56 -28.46
C CYS A 348 27.46 -19.34 -29.80
N TYR A 349 26.25 -19.50 -30.33
CA TYR A 349 26.02 -20.09 -31.67
C TYR A 349 25.31 -19.09 -32.58
N ALA A 350 26.08 -18.38 -33.42
CA ALA A 350 25.53 -17.52 -34.45
C ALA A 350 24.56 -18.28 -35.38
N GLY A 351 23.28 -17.89 -35.36
CA GLY A 351 22.22 -18.46 -36.20
C GLY A 351 21.56 -19.76 -35.71
N GLY A 352 21.66 -20.09 -34.42
CA GLY A 352 20.97 -21.23 -33.78
C GLY A 352 19.62 -20.88 -33.12
N VAL A 353 18.87 -21.90 -32.72
CA VAL A 353 17.51 -21.77 -32.13
C VAL A 353 17.49 -21.20 -30.70
N ASN A 354 18.67 -21.00 -30.08
CA ASN A 354 18.84 -20.68 -28.65
C ASN A 354 19.80 -19.50 -28.39
N ASN A 355 19.98 -18.57 -29.35
CA ASN A 355 20.90 -17.44 -29.16
C ASN A 355 20.41 -16.42 -28.12
N ASP A 356 19.10 -16.32 -27.93
CA ASP A 356 18.46 -15.36 -27.02
C ASP A 356 18.58 -15.75 -25.54
N VAL A 357 19.03 -16.97 -25.27
CA VAL A 357 19.09 -17.58 -23.93
C VAL A 357 20.52 -18.02 -23.59
N TYR A 358 21.52 -17.36 -24.19
CA TYR A 358 22.92 -17.63 -23.90
C TYR A 358 23.24 -17.29 -22.44
N ASN A 359 23.73 -18.28 -21.69
CA ASN A 359 23.91 -18.23 -20.24
C ASN A 359 25.23 -17.59 -19.77
N GLY A 360 26.05 -17.10 -20.70
CA GLY A 360 27.36 -16.52 -20.41
C GLY A 360 28.50 -17.54 -20.54
N PRO A 361 29.76 -17.10 -20.35
CA PRO A 361 30.95 -17.94 -20.41
C PRO A 361 31.05 -18.89 -19.22
N VAL A 362 31.85 -19.95 -19.37
CA VAL A 362 32.24 -20.81 -18.24
C VAL A 362 33.27 -20.12 -17.36
N ASP A 363 33.23 -20.41 -16.07
CA ASP A 363 34.34 -20.09 -15.16
C ASP A 363 35.47 -21.12 -15.34
N THR A 364 36.72 -20.67 -15.18
CA THR A 364 37.92 -21.51 -15.26
C THR A 364 38.90 -21.22 -14.13
N VAL A 365 38.46 -20.46 -13.13
CA VAL A 365 39.20 -20.23 -11.90
C VAL A 365 39.12 -21.50 -11.06
N ASP A 366 40.26 -21.81 -10.44
CA ASP A 366 40.45 -22.87 -9.45
C ASP A 366 40.47 -22.13 -8.10
N ASN A 367 39.33 -22.14 -7.42
CA ASN A 367 39.02 -21.30 -6.27
C ASN A 367 39.68 -21.83 -4.99
N ASP A 368 39.95 -23.14 -4.90
CA ASP A 368 40.55 -23.79 -3.74
C ASP A 368 42.04 -24.20 -3.93
N GLU A 369 42.58 -23.97 -5.13
CA GLU A 369 43.94 -24.27 -5.58
C GLU A 369 44.29 -25.77 -5.62
N ASP A 370 43.31 -26.67 -5.73
CA ASP A 370 43.56 -28.12 -5.78
C ASP A 370 43.98 -28.62 -7.19
N GLY A 371 43.84 -27.76 -8.21
CA GLY A 371 44.18 -28.03 -9.61
C GLY A 371 43.07 -28.69 -10.42
N LYS A 372 41.87 -28.82 -9.87
CA LYS A 372 40.62 -29.16 -10.54
C LYS A 372 39.84 -27.85 -10.84
N ILE A 373 38.81 -27.97 -11.67
CA ILE A 373 37.95 -26.87 -12.12
C ILE A 373 36.58 -27.49 -12.47
N ASN A 374 35.48 -26.76 -12.30
CA ASN A 374 34.11 -27.21 -12.64
C ASN A 374 33.65 -28.42 -11.82
N GLU A 375 33.78 -28.34 -10.49
CA GLU A 375 33.52 -29.47 -9.59
C GLU A 375 32.07 -29.50 -9.08
N ASP A 376 31.59 -28.40 -8.49
CA ASP A 376 30.30 -28.36 -7.78
C ASP A 376 29.44 -27.19 -8.24
N HIS A 377 28.11 -27.31 -8.20
CA HIS A 377 27.23 -26.14 -8.38
C HIS A 377 27.07 -25.40 -7.06
N VAL A 378 26.62 -24.13 -7.10
CA VAL A 378 26.27 -23.38 -5.90
C VAL A 378 24.88 -23.81 -5.41
N ASP A 379 24.80 -24.92 -4.70
CA ASP A 379 23.55 -25.55 -4.26
C ASP A 379 23.62 -26.21 -2.87
N GLY A 380 24.76 -26.10 -2.20
CA GLY A 380 25.07 -26.68 -0.90
C GLY A 380 25.33 -28.18 -0.92
N LYS A 381 25.56 -28.81 -2.09
CA LYS A 381 25.81 -30.24 -2.24
C LYS A 381 27.23 -30.54 -2.71
N ASP A 382 27.77 -31.62 -2.14
CA ASP A 382 29.03 -32.25 -2.54
C ASP A 382 28.74 -33.24 -3.69
N ASP A 383 28.68 -32.72 -4.91
CA ASP A 383 28.27 -33.46 -6.11
C ASP A 383 29.31 -34.51 -6.56
N ASP A 384 30.59 -34.27 -6.26
CA ASP A 384 31.70 -35.13 -6.66
C ASP A 384 32.22 -36.06 -5.52
N ALA A 385 31.73 -35.83 -4.30
CA ALA A 385 31.97 -36.56 -3.06
C ALA A 385 33.41 -36.47 -2.51
N ASP A 386 34.12 -35.37 -2.74
CA ASP A 386 35.47 -35.14 -2.23
C ASP A 386 35.52 -34.50 -0.83
N GLY A 387 34.36 -34.06 -0.33
CA GLY A 387 34.16 -33.53 1.02
C GLY A 387 34.18 -32.01 1.10
N LEU A 388 34.29 -31.34 -0.05
CA LEU A 388 34.12 -29.90 -0.24
C LEU A 388 32.74 -29.63 -0.87
N VAL A 389 32.24 -28.39 -0.78
CA VAL A 389 30.91 -28.01 -1.28
C VAL A 389 30.98 -26.64 -1.94
N ASP A 390 30.23 -26.48 -3.04
CA ASP A 390 30.10 -25.24 -3.81
C ASP A 390 31.45 -24.70 -4.34
N GLU A 391 32.37 -25.58 -4.73
CA GLU A 391 33.68 -25.24 -5.25
C GLU A 391 33.78 -25.31 -6.79
N ASP A 392 34.58 -24.40 -7.35
CA ASP A 392 34.89 -24.30 -8.77
C ASP A 392 33.68 -24.37 -9.71
N TRP A 393 32.57 -23.72 -9.40
CA TRP A 393 31.35 -23.85 -10.19
C TRP A 393 31.51 -23.44 -11.66
N MET A 394 30.70 -24.06 -12.53
CA MET A 394 30.93 -24.03 -13.98
C MET A 394 30.73 -22.66 -14.65
N GLY A 395 30.01 -21.73 -14.00
CA GLY A 395 29.75 -20.38 -14.50
C GLY A 395 28.62 -19.68 -13.74
N GLY A 396 28.18 -18.54 -14.27
CA GLY A 396 27.24 -17.65 -13.59
C GLY A 396 27.93 -16.43 -12.95
N ASN A 397 27.16 -15.39 -12.71
CA ASN A 397 27.54 -14.03 -12.33
C ASN A 397 28.73 -13.49 -13.11
N SER A 398 28.73 -13.69 -14.44
CA SER A 398 29.79 -13.19 -15.32
C SER A 398 29.57 -11.74 -15.75
N GLU A 399 28.30 -11.33 -15.83
CA GLU A 399 27.92 -10.03 -16.36
C GLU A 399 27.96 -8.94 -15.27
N PRO A 400 28.34 -7.70 -15.61
CA PRO A 400 28.32 -6.56 -14.69
C PRO A 400 26.98 -6.38 -13.99
N GLU A 401 25.88 -6.59 -14.71
CA GLU A 401 24.53 -6.47 -14.21
C GLU A 401 24.19 -7.56 -13.18
N THR A 402 24.53 -8.82 -13.44
CA THR A 402 24.32 -9.90 -12.46
C THR A 402 25.28 -9.81 -11.27
N LYS A 403 26.51 -9.33 -11.47
CA LYS A 403 27.46 -9.05 -10.37
C LYS A 403 26.96 -7.92 -9.47
N PHE A 404 26.30 -6.92 -10.05
CA PHE A 404 25.64 -5.86 -9.29
C PHE A 404 24.60 -6.44 -8.32
N ILE A 405 23.70 -7.32 -8.81
CA ILE A 405 22.70 -7.99 -7.97
C ILE A 405 23.36 -8.90 -6.93
N GLN A 406 24.36 -9.68 -7.34
CA GLN A 406 25.09 -10.57 -6.45
C GLN A 406 25.69 -9.81 -5.27
N ASP A 407 26.50 -8.79 -5.57
CA ASP A 407 27.19 -8.03 -4.55
C ASP A 407 26.23 -7.16 -3.72
N LEU A 408 25.14 -6.65 -4.30
CA LEU A 408 24.11 -5.95 -3.52
C LEU A 408 23.44 -6.90 -2.51
N THR A 409 23.14 -8.12 -2.93
CA THR A 409 22.48 -9.14 -2.10
C THR A 409 23.39 -9.65 -0.98
N GLU A 410 24.63 -10.03 -1.32
CA GLU A 410 25.58 -10.61 -0.37
C GLU A 410 26.17 -9.59 0.61
N MET A 411 26.22 -8.31 0.23
CA MET A 411 26.69 -7.24 1.12
C MET A 411 25.59 -6.64 2.00
N ASN A 412 24.33 -6.98 1.74
CA ASN A 412 23.18 -6.58 2.55
C ASN A 412 23.05 -7.53 3.75
N ASP A 413 23.87 -7.27 4.78
CA ASP A 413 23.98 -8.03 6.03
C ASP A 413 24.00 -7.05 7.21
N ASP A 414 22.83 -6.48 7.50
CA ASP A 414 22.67 -5.37 8.45
C ASP A 414 22.87 -5.81 9.90
N ASP A 415 22.59 -7.07 10.23
CA ASP A 415 22.76 -7.62 11.58
C ASP A 415 24.12 -8.32 11.80
N GLY A 416 24.86 -8.57 10.72
CA GLY A 416 26.21 -9.14 10.71
C GLY A 416 26.23 -10.65 10.96
N ASP A 417 25.14 -11.37 10.67
CA ASP A 417 25.04 -12.83 10.79
C ASP A 417 25.65 -13.59 9.61
N GLY A 418 26.03 -12.88 8.54
CA GLY A 418 26.65 -13.42 7.33
C GLY A 418 25.64 -13.88 6.28
N SER A 419 24.35 -13.52 6.41
CA SER A 419 23.28 -13.84 5.48
C SER A 419 22.67 -12.57 4.89
N SER A 420 22.07 -12.69 3.71
CA SER A 420 21.34 -11.58 3.11
C SER A 420 20.05 -11.26 3.88
N GLU A 421 19.73 -9.97 4.03
CA GLU A 421 18.48 -9.52 4.66
C GLU A 421 17.29 -9.38 3.71
N PHE A 422 17.53 -9.56 2.41
CA PHE A 422 16.46 -9.70 1.42
C PHE A 422 15.67 -11.00 1.60
N LYS A 423 14.72 -11.03 2.54
CA LYS A 423 13.86 -12.22 2.78
C LYS A 423 12.80 -12.42 1.69
N ALA A 424 12.50 -11.37 0.92
CA ALA A 424 11.64 -11.44 -0.25
C ALA A 424 12.23 -10.63 -1.40
N THR A 425 12.03 -11.09 -2.63
CA THR A 425 12.47 -10.42 -3.86
C THR A 425 11.44 -10.53 -4.98
N LEU A 426 11.35 -9.50 -5.82
CA LEU A 426 10.44 -9.48 -6.97
C LEU A 426 11.24 -9.10 -8.21
N THR A 427 11.05 -9.84 -9.30
CA THR A 427 11.52 -9.43 -10.62
C THR A 427 10.34 -9.26 -11.58
N TRP A 428 10.25 -8.08 -12.20
CA TRP A 428 9.29 -7.84 -13.26
C TRP A 428 9.88 -8.20 -14.62
N HIS A 429 9.05 -8.87 -15.39
CA HIS A 429 9.27 -9.27 -16.77
C HIS A 429 8.04 -8.91 -17.60
N SER A 430 8.12 -9.14 -18.90
CA SER A 430 6.96 -9.13 -19.78
C SER A 430 7.21 -10.15 -20.89
N PHE A 431 6.25 -10.92 -21.35
CA PHE A 431 4.81 -10.86 -21.12
C PHE A 431 4.26 -12.26 -20.91
N SER A 432 3.02 -12.36 -20.40
CA SER A 432 2.11 -13.53 -20.46
C SER A 432 1.03 -13.48 -19.36
N GLU A 433 0.99 -12.43 -18.53
CA GLU A 433 0.10 -12.32 -17.38
C GLU A 433 0.28 -13.50 -16.40
N LEU A 434 1.52 -13.72 -15.95
CA LEU A 434 1.90 -14.83 -15.07
C LEU A 434 2.51 -14.33 -13.76
N VAL A 435 2.26 -15.09 -12.70
CA VAL A 435 3.01 -15.03 -11.43
C VAL A 435 3.75 -16.34 -11.27
N LEU A 436 5.08 -16.28 -11.30
CA LEU A 436 5.95 -17.45 -11.27
C LEU A 436 6.77 -17.49 -9.98
N TRP A 437 7.00 -18.69 -9.45
CA TRP A 437 7.88 -18.95 -8.31
C TRP A 437 8.84 -20.12 -8.59
N PRO A 438 9.91 -20.28 -7.80
CA PRO A 438 10.85 -21.39 -7.92
C PRO A 438 10.20 -22.78 -7.78
N TRP A 439 10.74 -23.82 -8.40
CA TRP A 439 11.98 -23.83 -9.17
C TRP A 439 11.74 -23.65 -10.67
N GLY A 440 12.68 -23.00 -11.35
CA GLY A 440 12.81 -23.00 -12.81
C GLY A 440 13.63 -24.19 -13.33
N HIS A 441 14.68 -24.59 -12.61
CA HIS A 441 15.69 -25.54 -13.09
C HIS A 441 15.26 -27.02 -13.06
N CYS A 442 14.13 -27.38 -12.48
CA CYS A 442 13.68 -28.76 -12.56
C CYS A 442 12.17 -28.92 -12.55
N THR A 443 11.70 -29.77 -13.46
CA THR A 443 10.29 -30.17 -13.58
C THR A 443 9.93 -31.21 -12.54
N ASP A 444 8.71 -31.16 -12.02
CA ASP A 444 8.19 -32.05 -10.97
C ASP A 444 9.00 -31.97 -9.65
N CYS A 445 9.66 -30.85 -9.41
CA CYS A 445 10.39 -30.53 -8.19
C CYS A 445 9.58 -29.59 -7.30
N THR A 446 9.70 -29.78 -5.99
CA THR A 446 9.09 -28.88 -5.01
C THR A 446 10.19 -28.23 -4.16
N THR A 447 10.00 -26.98 -3.82
CA THR A 447 10.84 -26.30 -2.83
C THR A 447 10.53 -26.84 -1.42
N PRO A 448 11.43 -26.66 -0.44
CA PRO A 448 11.12 -26.99 0.96
C PRO A 448 9.90 -26.23 1.52
N ASP A 449 9.66 -25.01 1.03
CA ASP A 449 8.58 -24.11 1.44
C ASP A 449 7.46 -23.98 0.38
N ASP A 450 7.26 -25.01 -0.44
CA ASP A 450 6.38 -25.01 -1.62
C ASP A 450 4.95 -24.53 -1.32
N GLU A 451 4.36 -25.01 -0.23
CA GLU A 451 3.01 -24.60 0.20
C GLU A 451 2.91 -23.10 0.48
N TYR A 452 3.96 -22.49 1.04
CA TYR A 452 4.00 -21.07 1.40
C TYR A 452 4.27 -20.20 0.18
N LEU A 453 5.13 -20.64 -0.73
CA LEU A 453 5.36 -19.96 -2.02
C LEU A 453 4.09 -19.96 -2.88
N ILE A 454 3.40 -21.10 -2.95
CA ILE A 454 2.12 -21.23 -3.67
C ILE A 454 1.07 -20.27 -3.08
N TYR A 455 0.99 -20.13 -1.76
CA TYR A 455 0.03 -19.23 -1.12
C TYR A 455 0.21 -17.78 -1.59
N HIS A 456 1.42 -17.24 -1.45
CA HIS A 456 1.69 -15.86 -1.88
C HIS A 456 1.55 -15.68 -3.39
N GLY A 457 2.00 -16.66 -4.19
CA GLY A 457 1.80 -16.65 -5.64
C GLY A 457 0.32 -16.61 -6.03
N GLN A 458 -0.55 -17.30 -5.29
CA GLN A 458 -2.00 -17.25 -5.48
C GLN A 458 -2.62 -15.92 -5.03
N VAL A 459 -2.14 -15.32 -3.95
CA VAL A 459 -2.59 -13.98 -3.52
C VAL A 459 -2.27 -12.96 -4.61
N MET A 460 -1.02 -12.89 -5.07
CA MET A 460 -0.62 -11.98 -6.14
C MET A 460 -1.36 -12.23 -7.46
N ALA A 461 -1.63 -13.50 -7.79
CA ALA A 461 -2.44 -13.86 -8.94
C ALA A 461 -3.90 -13.42 -8.80
N ALA A 462 -4.48 -13.45 -7.60
CA ALA A 462 -5.82 -12.93 -7.35
C ALA A 462 -5.86 -11.40 -7.52
N MET A 463 -4.89 -10.70 -6.92
CA MET A 463 -4.75 -9.23 -7.00
C MET A 463 -4.63 -8.70 -8.43
N THR A 464 -4.14 -9.52 -9.37
CA THR A 464 -3.86 -9.10 -10.75
C THR A 464 -4.68 -9.86 -11.78
N ASN A 465 -5.41 -10.91 -11.40
CA ASN A 465 -6.02 -11.88 -12.32
C ASN A 465 -4.99 -12.52 -13.29
N TYR A 466 -3.74 -12.67 -12.86
CA TYR A 466 -2.69 -13.38 -13.60
C TYR A 466 -2.72 -14.88 -13.28
N ALA A 467 -2.15 -15.71 -14.15
CA ALA A 467 -2.09 -17.14 -13.91
C ALA A 467 -0.91 -17.50 -12.98
N PRO A 468 -1.14 -18.13 -11.82
CA PRO A 468 -0.08 -18.59 -10.93
C PRO A 468 0.44 -19.96 -11.38
N MET A 469 1.76 -20.12 -11.52
CA MET A 469 2.39 -21.43 -11.74
C MET A 469 3.85 -21.46 -11.28
N GLN A 470 4.39 -22.65 -11.07
CA GLN A 470 5.84 -22.78 -10.88
C GLN A 470 6.56 -22.46 -12.19
N SER A 471 7.73 -21.81 -12.13
CA SER A 471 8.49 -21.39 -13.31
C SER A 471 8.74 -22.55 -14.29
N SER A 472 9.12 -23.73 -13.78
CA SER A 472 9.39 -24.91 -14.61
C SER A 472 8.17 -25.49 -15.36
N ASP A 473 6.94 -25.20 -14.92
CA ASP A 473 5.70 -25.62 -15.59
C ASP A 473 5.47 -24.86 -16.90
N LEU A 474 5.99 -23.63 -17.01
CA LEU A 474 5.99 -22.87 -18.25
C LEU A 474 7.03 -23.45 -19.21
N TYR A 475 8.31 -23.45 -18.79
CA TYR A 475 9.41 -24.20 -19.39
C TYR A 475 10.62 -24.21 -18.44
N PRO A 476 11.49 -25.24 -18.47
CA PRO A 476 12.67 -25.28 -17.61
C PRO A 476 13.71 -24.17 -17.91
N THR A 477 14.18 -23.52 -16.85
CA THR A 477 15.18 -22.43 -16.86
C THR A 477 16.30 -22.70 -15.85
N THR A 478 17.55 -22.44 -16.20
CA THR A 478 18.68 -22.58 -15.27
C THR A 478 19.42 -21.25 -15.13
N GLY A 479 19.97 -21.00 -13.94
CA GLY A 479 20.66 -19.76 -13.61
C GLY A 479 19.74 -18.53 -13.69
N ASP A 480 18.47 -18.67 -13.32
CA ASP A 480 17.55 -17.55 -13.22
C ASP A 480 17.61 -16.85 -11.85
N PHE A 481 17.12 -15.62 -11.80
CA PHE A 481 17.19 -14.74 -10.64
C PHE A 481 16.49 -15.36 -9.42
N CYS A 482 15.30 -15.94 -9.61
CA CYS A 482 14.51 -16.45 -8.50
C CYS A 482 15.00 -17.78 -7.93
N ASP A 483 15.52 -18.69 -8.76
CA ASP A 483 16.15 -19.91 -8.26
C ASP A 483 17.40 -19.56 -7.43
N TRP A 484 18.19 -18.56 -7.84
CA TRP A 484 19.36 -18.13 -7.07
C TRP A 484 18.98 -17.48 -5.74
N HIS A 485 18.03 -16.54 -5.74
CA HIS A 485 17.57 -15.90 -4.51
C HIS A 485 16.97 -16.88 -3.51
N TYR A 486 16.14 -17.82 -3.97
CA TYR A 486 15.55 -18.81 -3.08
C TYR A 486 16.56 -19.89 -2.65
N GLY A 487 17.35 -20.41 -3.59
CA GLY A 487 18.25 -21.52 -3.34
C GLY A 487 19.51 -21.19 -2.55
N VAL A 488 20.08 -20.00 -2.75
CA VAL A 488 21.29 -19.56 -2.04
C VAL A 488 20.95 -18.74 -0.80
N HIS A 489 19.93 -17.88 -0.87
CA HIS A 489 19.65 -16.89 0.18
C HIS A 489 18.35 -17.13 0.96
N ASN A 490 17.60 -18.21 0.69
CA ASN A 490 16.28 -18.46 1.28
C ASN A 490 15.30 -17.28 1.12
N SER A 491 15.47 -16.49 0.05
CA SER A 491 14.62 -15.35 -0.26
C SER A 491 13.40 -15.80 -1.05
N TYR A 492 12.21 -15.42 -0.60
CA TYR A 492 10.96 -15.71 -1.32
C TYR A 492 10.90 -14.84 -2.57
N CYS A 493 11.22 -15.44 -3.72
CA CYS A 493 11.29 -14.74 -5.00
C CYS A 493 10.11 -15.03 -5.91
N TYR A 494 9.62 -14.00 -6.58
CA TYR A 494 8.59 -14.12 -7.62
C TYR A 494 9.00 -13.39 -8.90
N THR A 495 8.66 -14.01 -10.03
CA THR A 495 8.79 -13.42 -11.36
C THR A 495 7.39 -13.09 -11.88
N VAL A 496 7.15 -11.83 -12.22
CA VAL A 496 5.85 -11.38 -12.75
C VAL A 496 5.99 -11.04 -14.22
N GLU A 497 5.29 -11.77 -15.08
CA GLU A 497 5.25 -11.53 -16.52
C GLU A 497 4.09 -10.57 -16.84
N ILE A 498 4.38 -9.27 -16.86
CA ILE A 498 3.38 -8.21 -17.00
C ILE A 498 2.79 -8.20 -18.42
N GLY A 499 1.48 -8.02 -18.49
CA GLY A 499 0.79 -7.70 -19.73
C GLY A 499 0.90 -8.80 -20.80
N ASN A 500 0.58 -8.39 -22.03
CA ASN A 500 0.38 -9.26 -23.18
C ASN A 500 1.37 -8.99 -24.33
N ALA A 501 2.30 -8.06 -24.14
CA ALA A 501 3.36 -7.72 -25.07
C ALA A 501 4.64 -7.17 -24.40
N PHE A 502 5.72 -7.16 -25.17
CA PHE A 502 6.97 -6.51 -24.77
C PHE A 502 6.85 -4.98 -24.85
N HIS A 503 6.11 -4.49 -25.86
CA HIS A 503 5.86 -3.08 -26.12
C HIS A 503 4.34 -2.83 -26.18
N GLU A 504 3.72 -2.53 -25.06
CA GLU A 504 2.28 -2.23 -25.01
C GLU A 504 1.96 -0.93 -25.75
N PHE A 505 0.70 -0.80 -26.18
CA PHE A 505 0.26 0.45 -26.77
C PHE A 505 0.25 1.57 -25.71
N PRO A 506 0.52 2.83 -26.08
CA PRO A 506 0.50 3.97 -25.16
C PRO A 506 -0.78 4.09 -24.32
N GLU A 507 -1.92 3.69 -24.89
CA GLU A 507 -3.22 3.67 -24.21
C GLU A 507 -3.31 2.61 -23.11
N ASP A 508 -2.48 1.57 -23.17
CA ASP A 508 -2.53 0.41 -22.28
C ASP A 508 -1.54 0.51 -21.10
N ILE A 509 -0.54 1.38 -21.19
CA ILE A 509 0.53 1.52 -20.19
C ILE A 509 -0.03 1.88 -18.80
N ALA A 510 -0.89 2.91 -18.73
CA ALA A 510 -1.40 3.42 -17.46
C ALA A 510 -2.24 2.38 -16.71
N HIS A 511 -3.23 1.75 -17.37
CA HIS A 511 -4.06 0.74 -16.71
C HIS A 511 -3.24 -0.51 -16.35
N THR A 512 -2.27 -0.90 -17.19
CA THR A 512 -1.39 -2.03 -16.87
C THR A 512 -0.55 -1.72 -15.63
N ALA A 513 -0.07 -0.47 -15.49
CA ALA A 513 0.65 -0.05 -14.30
C ALA A 513 -0.23 -0.05 -13.04
N VAL A 514 -1.46 0.47 -13.13
CA VAL A 514 -2.45 0.44 -12.04
C VAL A 514 -2.74 -1.00 -11.60
N ARG A 515 -3.03 -1.89 -12.54
CA ARG A 515 -3.30 -3.32 -12.27
C ARG A 515 -2.15 -4.03 -11.54
N ASN A 516 -0.90 -3.58 -11.69
CA ASN A 516 0.27 -4.25 -11.13
C ASN A 516 0.88 -3.51 -9.91
N VAL A 517 0.40 -2.31 -9.55
CA VAL A 517 1.02 -1.51 -8.47
C VAL A 517 0.85 -2.14 -7.08
N GLY A 518 -0.19 -2.93 -6.87
CA GLY A 518 -0.42 -3.64 -5.61
C GLY A 518 0.65 -4.68 -5.28
N LEU A 519 1.23 -5.32 -6.31
CA LEU A 519 2.22 -6.38 -6.16
C LEU A 519 3.45 -5.96 -5.33
N PRO A 520 4.17 -4.87 -5.65
CA PRO A 520 5.30 -4.45 -4.82
C PRO A 520 4.88 -4.07 -3.40
N PHE A 521 3.70 -3.49 -3.18
CA PHE A 521 3.21 -3.19 -1.83
C PHE A 521 2.97 -4.46 -1.00
N TYR A 522 2.37 -5.49 -1.60
CA TYR A 522 2.21 -6.80 -0.96
C TYR A 522 3.55 -7.47 -0.66
N MET A 523 4.47 -7.45 -1.62
CA MET A 523 5.82 -7.98 -1.44
C MET A 523 6.54 -7.29 -0.27
N VAL A 524 6.44 -5.95 -0.17
CA VAL A 524 7.00 -5.15 0.92
C VAL A 524 6.36 -5.52 2.26
N GLU A 525 5.05 -5.76 2.30
CA GLU A 525 4.36 -6.18 3.53
C GLU A 525 4.92 -7.52 4.04
N MET A 526 4.97 -8.53 3.16
CA MET A 526 5.36 -9.90 3.54
C MET A 526 6.87 -10.09 3.74
N ALA A 527 7.71 -9.11 3.38
CA ALA A 527 9.16 -9.18 3.49
C ALA A 527 9.68 -9.37 4.94
N ASP A 528 8.84 -9.13 5.95
CA ASP A 528 9.24 -9.31 7.35
C ASP A 528 9.44 -10.76 7.77
N ASP A 529 8.53 -11.64 7.37
CA ASP A 529 8.56 -13.07 7.64
C ASP A 529 7.59 -13.75 6.67
N PRO A 530 7.98 -13.95 5.40
CA PRO A 530 7.08 -14.41 4.35
C PRO A 530 6.48 -15.77 4.71
N LYS A 531 7.30 -16.68 5.24
CA LYS A 531 6.84 -17.98 5.72
C LYS A 531 5.73 -17.87 6.76
N TYR A 532 5.93 -17.04 7.79
CA TYR A 532 4.93 -16.89 8.84
C TYR A 532 3.67 -16.16 8.34
N ARG A 533 3.82 -15.16 7.46
CA ARG A 533 2.71 -14.49 6.78
C ARG A 533 1.84 -15.49 6.01
N ALA A 534 2.45 -16.43 5.29
CA ALA A 534 1.72 -17.52 4.63
C ALA A 534 1.00 -18.44 5.62
N ILE A 535 1.65 -18.86 6.71
CA ILE A 535 1.02 -19.73 7.73
C ILE A 535 -0.24 -19.07 8.28
N VAL A 536 -0.15 -17.80 8.67
CA VAL A 536 -1.28 -17.05 9.22
C VAL A 536 -2.42 -16.90 8.22
N GLY A 537 -2.10 -16.67 6.94
CA GLY A 537 -3.06 -16.59 5.87
C GLY A 537 -3.76 -17.92 5.58
N ILE A 538 -3.01 -19.02 5.49
CA ILE A 538 -3.52 -20.37 5.27
C ILE A 538 -4.42 -20.81 6.45
N GLU A 539 -3.98 -20.55 7.68
CA GLU A 539 -4.73 -20.89 8.90
C GLU A 539 -5.86 -19.89 9.20
N ASN A 540 -5.92 -18.77 8.46
CA ASN A 540 -6.91 -17.70 8.59
C ASN A 540 -7.00 -17.11 10.01
N THR A 541 -5.88 -17.06 10.73
CA THR A 541 -5.86 -16.66 12.16
C THR A 541 -5.99 -15.14 12.33
N THR A 542 -5.52 -14.34 11.37
CA THR A 542 -5.72 -12.87 11.38
C THR A 542 -7.19 -12.48 11.27
N HIS A 543 -7.96 -13.12 10.39
CA HIS A 543 -9.36 -12.75 10.16
C HIS A 543 -10.32 -13.22 11.27
N SER A 544 -9.88 -14.10 12.18
CA SER A 544 -10.70 -14.51 13.34
C SER A 544 -10.57 -13.57 14.54
N GLN A 545 -9.48 -12.80 14.59
CA GLN A 545 -9.13 -11.87 15.67
C GLN A 545 -9.83 -10.52 15.47
N TRP A 546 -10.16 -9.84 16.57
CA TRP A 546 -10.89 -8.58 16.49
C TRP A 546 -10.58 -7.63 17.65
N LEU A 547 -10.38 -6.37 17.29
CA LEU A 547 -10.30 -5.25 18.22
C LEU A 547 -11.71 -4.81 18.61
N VAL A 548 -11.94 -4.46 19.89
CA VAL A 548 -13.28 -4.09 20.36
C VAL A 548 -13.86 -2.95 19.51
N PRO A 549 -15.05 -3.13 18.89
CA PRO A 549 -15.65 -2.12 18.03
C PRO A 549 -16.22 -0.95 18.84
N PRO A 550 -16.40 0.24 18.23
CA PRO A 550 -16.81 1.47 18.91
C PRO A 550 -18.07 1.37 19.78
N ASP A 551 -19.03 0.53 19.39
CA ASP A 551 -20.32 0.37 20.04
C ASP A 551 -20.26 -0.48 21.31
N GLU A 552 -19.20 -1.28 21.47
CA GLU A 552 -18.98 -2.14 22.64
C GLU A 552 -18.01 -1.53 23.68
N ILE A 553 -17.40 -0.37 23.39
CA ILE A 553 -16.51 0.32 24.34
C ILE A 553 -17.29 0.88 25.53
N ASP A 554 -17.01 0.36 26.73
CA ASP A 554 -17.51 0.94 27.99
C ASP A 554 -16.60 2.10 28.45
N VAL A 555 -17.03 3.33 28.22
CA VAL A 555 -16.29 4.53 28.64
C VAL A 555 -16.52 4.79 30.15
N PRO A 556 -15.51 4.59 31.01
CA PRO A 556 -15.70 4.74 32.45
C PRO A 556 -15.91 6.21 32.84
N THR A 557 -16.71 6.44 33.88
CA THR A 557 -17.03 7.81 34.37
C THR A 557 -15.80 8.60 34.84
N LYS A 558 -14.70 7.93 35.18
CA LYS A 558 -13.40 8.52 35.52
C LYS A 558 -12.29 7.53 35.22
N GLY A 559 -11.16 8.06 34.74
CA GLY A 559 -9.93 7.28 34.55
C GLY A 559 -9.69 6.96 33.08
N ASP A 560 -8.77 6.04 32.86
CA ASP A 560 -8.34 5.60 31.54
C ASP A 560 -9.43 4.74 30.90
N ILE A 561 -9.46 4.69 29.57
CA ILE A 561 -10.50 3.97 28.81
C ILE A 561 -9.90 2.62 28.40
N PRO A 562 -10.39 1.49 28.93
CA PRO A 562 -9.90 0.19 28.53
C PRO A 562 -10.43 -0.17 27.15
N ILE A 563 -9.54 -0.56 26.24
CA ILE A 563 -9.88 -1.08 24.91
C ILE A 563 -9.36 -2.51 24.85
N GLY A 564 -10.29 -3.45 24.69
CA GLY A 564 -9.99 -4.87 24.61
C GLY A 564 -9.57 -5.29 23.20
N PHE A 565 -8.74 -6.33 23.12
CA PHE A 565 -8.35 -6.97 21.87
C PHE A 565 -8.37 -8.49 22.07
N CYS A 566 -9.19 -9.18 21.27
CA CYS A 566 -9.29 -10.63 21.29
C CYS A 566 -8.30 -11.26 20.29
N LEU A 567 -7.32 -12.01 20.80
CA LEU A 567 -6.29 -12.69 20.01
C LEU A 567 -6.44 -14.20 20.03
N ASP A 568 -5.98 -14.86 18.97
CA ASP A 568 -5.88 -16.31 18.93
C ASP A 568 -4.83 -16.81 19.93
N THR A 569 -5.15 -17.88 20.66
CA THR A 569 -4.26 -18.47 21.67
C THR A 569 -2.94 -19.00 21.09
N THR A 570 -2.89 -19.27 19.80
CA THR A 570 -1.72 -19.74 19.06
C THR A 570 -0.91 -18.60 18.46
N PHE A 571 -1.45 -17.38 18.40
CA PHE A 571 -0.76 -16.23 17.82
C PHE A 571 0.43 -15.81 18.72
N PRO A 572 1.68 -15.93 18.24
CA PRO A 572 2.88 -15.69 19.02
C PRO A 572 3.22 -14.20 19.04
N TYR A 573 2.51 -13.40 19.85
CA TYR A 573 2.76 -11.96 19.96
C TYR A 573 3.90 -11.60 20.93
N THR A 574 4.55 -10.45 20.70
CA THR A 574 5.51 -9.86 21.65
C THR A 574 4.85 -8.81 22.55
N THR A 575 5.38 -8.57 23.76
CA THR A 575 4.93 -7.51 24.67
C THR A 575 5.74 -6.21 24.54
N ASN A 576 6.68 -6.16 23.58
CA ASN A 576 7.47 -4.96 23.34
C ASN A 576 6.58 -3.84 22.79
N LEU A 577 6.52 -2.69 23.48
CA LEU A 577 5.69 -1.54 23.12
C LEU A 577 5.96 -1.03 21.70
N THR A 578 7.18 -1.16 21.16
CA THR A 578 7.49 -0.70 19.81
C THR A 578 6.87 -1.57 18.71
N ARG A 579 6.57 -2.84 19.03
CA ARG A 579 6.00 -3.82 18.08
C ARG A 579 4.54 -4.15 18.35
N THR A 580 4.13 -4.16 19.61
CA THR A 580 2.77 -4.49 20.02
C THR A 580 2.20 -3.38 20.90
N HIS A 581 1.25 -2.64 20.36
CA HIS A 581 0.63 -1.51 21.06
C HIS A 581 -0.72 -1.13 20.45
N LEU A 582 -1.53 -0.47 21.27
CA LEU A 582 -2.70 0.26 20.79
C LEU A 582 -2.26 1.67 20.41
N SER A 583 -2.43 2.02 19.14
CA SER A 583 -2.27 3.38 18.65
C SER A 583 -3.58 4.15 18.81
N TRP A 584 -3.55 5.32 19.45
CA TRP A 584 -4.71 6.18 19.61
C TRP A 584 -4.37 7.66 19.40
N ARG A 585 -5.33 8.43 18.90
CA ARG A 585 -5.24 9.89 18.80
C ARG A 585 -6.58 10.54 19.18
N PHE A 586 -6.50 11.77 19.69
CA PHE A 586 -7.67 12.54 20.06
C PHE A 586 -7.94 13.63 19.03
N VAL A 587 -9.17 13.69 18.57
CA VAL A 587 -9.61 14.67 17.58
C VAL A 587 -10.69 15.54 18.19
N GLU A 588 -10.37 16.84 18.27
CA GLU A 588 -11.31 17.86 18.71
C GLU A 588 -12.13 18.33 17.50
N PRO A 589 -13.46 18.12 17.47
CA PRO A 589 -14.28 18.56 16.35
C PRO A 589 -14.35 20.09 16.32
N THR A 590 -13.67 20.72 15.35
CA THR A 590 -13.75 22.16 15.12
C THR A 590 -14.71 22.48 13.96
N ARG A 591 -15.33 23.66 14.01
CA ARG A 591 -16.31 24.11 13.01
C ARG A 591 -15.72 24.42 11.61
N GLN A 592 -14.40 24.29 11.45
CA GLN A 592 -13.71 24.41 10.15
C GLN A 592 -13.46 23.03 9.52
N GLN A 593 -13.31 21.98 10.33
CA GLN A 593 -13.06 20.60 9.86
C GLN A 593 -14.29 19.94 9.23
N ASP A 594 -15.51 20.32 9.62
CA ASP A 594 -16.76 19.80 9.03
C ASP A 594 -16.97 20.22 7.56
N ASP A 595 -16.32 21.30 7.08
CA ASP A 595 -16.56 21.88 5.74
C ASP A 595 -15.53 21.41 4.68
N PHE A 596 -14.42 20.74 5.05
CA PHE A 596 -13.28 20.45 4.15
C PHE A 596 -12.81 18.98 4.12
N GLY A 597 -13.62 18.04 4.64
CA GLY A 597 -13.32 16.60 4.55
C GLY A 597 -12.07 16.17 5.32
N PRO A 598 -11.64 14.90 5.18
CA PRO A 598 -10.57 14.35 5.99
C PRO A 598 -9.15 14.85 5.70
N THR A 599 -8.99 15.58 4.61
CA THR A 599 -7.78 16.29 4.19
C THR A 599 -7.32 17.43 5.12
N GLU A 600 -8.19 18.00 5.97
CA GLU A 600 -7.81 19.07 6.93
C GLU A 600 -7.74 18.57 8.40
N TRP A 601 -7.52 17.27 8.63
CA TRP A 601 -7.25 16.80 9.99
C TRP A 601 -5.86 17.30 10.37
N VAL A 602 -5.83 18.30 11.27
CA VAL A 602 -4.60 18.75 11.93
C VAL A 602 -3.82 17.50 12.33
N GLU A 603 -2.59 17.34 11.83
CA GLU A 603 -1.68 16.23 12.11
C GLU A 603 -1.59 15.97 13.62
N VAL A 604 -2.47 15.13 14.15
CA VAL A 604 -2.38 14.66 15.53
C VAL A 604 -1.62 13.34 15.49
N PRO A 605 -0.36 13.31 15.94
CA PRO A 605 0.42 12.08 15.93
C PRO A 605 -0.23 11.02 16.82
N TRP A 606 -0.16 9.78 16.37
CA TRP A 606 -0.58 8.61 17.13
C TRP A 606 0.22 8.49 18.42
N LYS A 607 -0.47 8.14 19.51
CA LYS A 607 0.14 7.78 20.79
C LYS A 607 -0.01 6.30 21.03
N MET A 608 0.99 5.69 21.65
CA MET A 608 1.00 4.28 21.96
C MET A 608 0.50 4.04 23.39
N ALA A 609 -0.34 3.03 23.56
CA ALA A 609 -0.71 2.45 24.85
C ALA A 609 -0.34 0.96 24.85
N PRO A 610 0.30 0.44 25.93
CA PRO A 610 0.67 -0.97 26.01
C PRO A 610 -0.56 -1.86 26.16
N PHE A 611 -0.48 -3.06 25.58
CA PHE A 611 -1.43 -4.13 25.89
C PHE A 611 -0.97 -4.91 27.12
N GLU A 612 -1.90 -5.15 28.05
CA GLU A 612 -1.73 -6.05 29.19
C GLU A 612 -2.62 -7.27 29.01
N GLU A 613 -2.05 -8.47 29.20
CA GLU A 613 -2.80 -9.72 29.16
C GLU A 613 -3.72 -9.82 30.38
N THR A 614 -5.00 -10.10 30.13
CA THR A 614 -5.99 -10.31 31.20
C THR A 614 -6.16 -11.80 31.50
N GLU A 615 -6.65 -12.14 32.70
CA GLU A 615 -6.99 -13.54 33.03
C GLU A 615 -8.30 -14.02 32.37
N ASP A 616 -8.94 -13.15 31.58
CA ASP A 616 -10.24 -13.40 30.95
C ASP A 616 -10.08 -13.96 29.52
N PHE A 617 -11.02 -14.81 29.12
CA PHE A 617 -11.11 -15.36 27.77
C PHE A 617 -12.13 -14.58 26.95
N CYS A 618 -11.87 -14.43 25.66
CA CYS A 618 -12.79 -13.87 24.69
C CYS A 618 -13.19 -14.93 23.65
N VAL A 619 -14.20 -14.62 22.84
CA VAL A 619 -14.66 -15.50 21.74
C VAL A 619 -14.23 -14.84 20.44
N LEU A 620 -13.50 -15.57 19.61
CA LEU A 620 -13.07 -15.14 18.28
C LEU A 620 -14.25 -15.13 17.29
N LEU A 621 -14.09 -14.51 16.13
CA LEU A 621 -15.14 -14.41 15.11
C LEU A 621 -15.58 -15.80 14.57
N ASP A 622 -14.69 -16.78 14.62
CA ASP A 622 -14.96 -18.18 14.25
C ASP A 622 -15.66 -18.99 15.36
N GLY A 623 -15.84 -18.40 16.55
CA GLY A 623 -16.46 -19.02 17.72
C GLY A 623 -15.51 -19.83 18.60
N SER A 624 -14.21 -19.84 18.31
CA SER A 624 -13.18 -20.44 19.17
C SER A 624 -12.82 -19.52 20.36
N ASN A 625 -12.03 -20.04 21.30
CA ASN A 625 -11.62 -19.27 22.48
C ASN A 625 -10.34 -18.50 22.18
N GLY A 626 -10.34 -17.20 22.45
CA GLY A 626 -9.17 -16.34 22.37
C GLY A 626 -8.69 -15.84 23.73
N THR A 627 -7.51 -15.22 23.72
CA THR A 627 -6.92 -14.50 24.86
C THR A 627 -7.31 -13.02 24.77
N LEU A 628 -7.81 -12.45 25.86
CA LEU A 628 -8.16 -11.03 25.90
C LEU A 628 -6.97 -10.20 26.39
N LEU A 629 -6.50 -9.30 25.53
CA LEU A 629 -5.60 -8.21 25.89
C LEU A 629 -6.40 -6.95 26.17
N SER A 630 -5.91 -6.09 27.06
CA SER A 630 -6.52 -4.78 27.35
C SER A 630 -5.46 -3.69 27.30
N ALA A 631 -5.74 -2.61 26.57
CA ALA A 631 -4.92 -1.40 26.57
C ALA A 631 -5.70 -0.24 27.20
N ASP A 632 -5.11 0.38 28.22
CA ASP A 632 -5.70 1.52 28.91
C ASP A 632 -5.29 2.84 28.24
N VAL A 633 -6.24 3.51 27.58
CA VAL A 633 -6.01 4.80 26.93
C VAL A 633 -6.05 5.95 27.94
N PRO A 634 -4.94 6.67 28.16
CA PRO A 634 -4.89 7.75 29.14
C PRO A 634 -5.55 9.03 28.60
N PHE A 635 -6.85 9.16 28.85
CA PHE A 635 -7.66 10.28 28.35
C PHE A 635 -8.15 11.21 29.49
N PRO A 636 -7.82 12.52 29.50
CA PRO A 636 -8.28 13.45 30.53
C PRO A 636 -9.80 13.55 30.63
N ASN A 637 -10.33 13.53 31.85
CA ASN A 637 -11.78 13.61 32.09
C ASN A 637 -12.44 14.93 31.63
N THR A 638 -11.66 15.98 31.37
CA THR A 638 -12.16 17.32 31.01
C THR A 638 -12.35 17.55 29.51
N LEU A 639 -11.81 16.66 28.66
CA LEU A 639 -11.85 16.79 27.21
C LEU A 639 -13.09 16.08 26.65
N VAL A 640 -13.60 16.60 25.54
CA VAL A 640 -14.76 16.08 24.80
C VAL A 640 -14.41 16.11 23.34
N GLY A 641 -14.67 15.03 22.62
CA GLY A 641 -14.36 14.92 21.21
C GLY A 641 -14.42 13.47 20.78
N LYS A 642 -13.66 13.14 19.75
CA LYS A 642 -13.59 11.78 19.22
C LYS A 642 -12.20 11.20 19.48
N ILE A 643 -12.15 9.89 19.74
CA ILE A 643 -10.90 9.15 19.80
C ILE A 643 -10.89 8.22 18.60
N GLN A 644 -9.79 8.25 17.87
CA GLN A 644 -9.47 7.28 16.85
C GLN A 644 -8.45 6.31 17.41
N TYR A 645 -8.63 5.02 17.15
CA TYR A 645 -7.77 3.97 17.69
C TYR A 645 -7.63 2.80 16.71
N ARG A 646 -6.44 2.19 16.73
CA ARG A 646 -6.10 0.97 16.00
C ARG A 646 -5.10 0.17 16.83
N ALA A 647 -5.02 -1.13 16.60
CA ALA A 647 -4.03 -1.99 17.23
C ALA A 647 -2.96 -2.39 16.22
N THR A 648 -1.73 -2.47 16.69
CA THR A 648 -0.60 -3.00 15.93
C THR A 648 0.01 -4.14 16.74
N LEU A 649 0.21 -5.29 16.10
CA LEU A 649 0.86 -6.44 16.69
C LEU A 649 2.15 -6.77 15.94
N GLY A 650 3.16 -7.18 16.71
CA GLY A 650 4.33 -7.87 16.18
C GLY A 650 4.44 -9.25 16.80
N THR A 651 4.98 -10.18 16.04
CA THR A 651 5.21 -11.54 16.51
C THR A 651 6.54 -11.67 17.24
N THR A 652 6.73 -12.79 17.92
CA THR A 652 8.04 -13.17 18.46
C THR A 652 9.03 -13.60 17.38
N SER A 653 8.56 -13.97 16.18
CA SER A 653 9.42 -14.39 15.07
C SER A 653 10.03 -13.20 14.32
N GLY A 654 9.35 -12.05 14.30
CA GLY A 654 9.83 -10.86 13.59
C GLY A 654 8.74 -10.16 12.79
N ALA A 655 7.73 -10.91 12.34
CA ALA A 655 6.60 -10.42 11.56
C ALA A 655 5.90 -9.23 12.25
N PHE A 656 5.92 -8.08 11.58
CA PHE A 656 5.40 -6.80 12.02
C PHE A 656 5.35 -5.81 10.85
N PRO A 657 4.31 -4.97 10.71
CA PRO A 657 3.13 -4.87 11.56
C PRO A 657 1.96 -5.75 11.09
N PHE A 658 1.16 -6.26 12.03
CA PHE A 658 -0.23 -6.66 11.79
C PHE A 658 -1.15 -5.59 12.37
N THR A 659 -2.03 -5.02 11.56
CA THR A 659 -2.91 -3.91 11.96
C THR A 659 -4.36 -4.33 12.10
N TYR A 660 -5.06 -3.75 13.07
CA TYR A 660 -6.47 -4.00 13.35
C TYR A 660 -7.22 -2.70 13.70
N PRO A 661 -8.44 -2.45 13.18
CA PRO A 661 -9.12 -3.24 12.14
C PRO A 661 -8.30 -3.36 10.84
N SER A 662 -8.48 -4.49 10.13
CA SER A 662 -7.95 -4.65 8.79
C SER A 662 -8.82 -3.86 7.82
N LEU A 663 -8.28 -3.54 6.64
CA LEU A 663 -9.02 -2.81 5.60
C LEU A 663 -10.31 -3.56 5.20
N GLU A 664 -10.24 -4.88 5.05
CA GLU A 664 -11.40 -5.77 4.83
C GLU A 664 -12.52 -5.65 5.89
N MET A 665 -12.20 -5.16 7.10
CA MET A 665 -13.16 -5.01 8.20
C MET A 665 -13.80 -3.61 8.28
N GLY A 666 -13.59 -2.74 7.29
CA GLY A 666 -14.26 -1.44 7.17
C GLY A 666 -13.45 -0.26 7.70
N GLY A 667 -12.15 -0.23 7.37
CA GLY A 667 -11.25 0.93 7.57
C GLY A 667 -10.00 0.63 8.41
N ASN A 668 -8.98 1.49 8.33
CA ASN A 668 -7.67 1.32 9.01
C ASN A 668 -7.70 1.67 10.52
N TYR A 669 -8.78 2.30 11.01
CA TYR A 669 -8.95 2.63 12.42
C TYR A 669 -10.42 2.74 12.80
N TYR A 670 -10.70 2.55 14.08
CA TYR A 670 -12.02 2.77 14.66
C TYR A 670 -12.13 4.16 15.29
N GLU A 671 -13.34 4.70 15.34
CA GLU A 671 -13.64 6.00 15.94
C GLU A 671 -14.81 5.91 16.91
N PHE A 672 -14.67 6.52 18.10
CA PHE A 672 -15.79 6.69 19.05
C PHE A 672 -15.77 8.05 19.74
N GLY A 673 -16.97 8.52 20.12
CA GLY A 673 -17.17 9.79 20.81
C GLY A 673 -17.01 9.67 22.33
N VAL A 674 -16.17 10.52 22.93
CA VAL A 674 -15.99 10.58 24.39
C VAL A 674 -16.77 11.76 24.98
N PRO A 675 -17.76 11.50 25.88
CA PRO A 675 -18.52 12.56 26.53
C PRO A 675 -17.68 13.28 27.59
N TYR A 676 -18.17 14.43 28.08
CA TYR A 676 -17.55 15.12 29.21
C TYR A 676 -17.67 14.28 30.50
N ARG A 677 -16.53 13.91 31.10
CA ARG A 677 -16.46 12.99 32.26
C ARG A 677 -16.14 13.67 33.58
N ALA A 678 -15.63 14.91 33.54
CA ALA A 678 -15.30 15.63 34.76
C ALA A 678 -16.57 15.97 35.55
N GLY A 679 -16.50 15.81 36.87
CA GLY A 679 -17.65 16.11 37.72
C GLY A 679 -18.02 17.58 37.62
N PHE A 680 -19.27 17.88 37.24
CA PHE A 680 -19.86 19.20 37.47
C PHE A 680 -19.61 19.55 38.94
N GLY A 681 -18.95 20.68 39.21
CA GLY A 681 -18.50 21.05 40.56
C GLY A 681 -19.60 20.91 41.62
N SER A 682 -19.21 20.84 42.90
CA SER A 682 -20.08 20.53 44.05
C SER A 682 -21.54 21.00 43.85
N ALA A 683 -22.48 20.04 43.79
CA ALA A 683 -23.91 20.32 43.63
C ALA A 683 -24.43 21.33 44.68
N ILE A 684 -23.83 21.34 45.87
CA ILE A 684 -24.15 22.31 46.92
C ILE A 684 -23.75 23.73 46.50
N LEU A 685 -22.56 23.92 45.93
CA LEU A 685 -22.11 25.22 45.44
C LEU A 685 -22.92 25.66 44.21
N ALA A 686 -23.30 24.74 43.32
CA ALA A 686 -24.17 25.03 42.19
C ALA A 686 -25.56 25.49 42.65
N VAL A 687 -26.18 24.81 43.63
CA VAL A 687 -27.46 25.22 44.22
C VAL A 687 -27.35 26.54 44.98
N LEU A 688 -26.25 26.78 45.69
CA LEU A 688 -26.01 28.06 46.37
C LEU A 688 -25.83 29.20 45.37
N MET A 689 -25.11 28.98 44.27
CA MET A 689 -24.96 29.97 43.21
C MET A 689 -26.30 30.25 42.51
N PHE A 690 -27.09 29.21 42.22
CA PHE A 690 -28.44 29.37 41.70
C PHE A 690 -29.33 30.16 42.66
N ALA A 691 -29.32 29.83 43.96
CA ALA A 691 -30.09 30.55 44.96
C ALA A 691 -29.66 32.01 45.09
N PHE A 692 -28.35 32.28 45.00
CA PHE A 692 -27.80 33.64 45.00
C PHE A 692 -28.21 34.44 43.77
N ILE A 693 -28.10 33.87 42.57
CA ILE A 693 -28.52 34.52 41.32
C ILE A 693 -30.04 34.73 41.33
N ALA A 694 -30.82 33.73 41.72
CA ALA A 694 -32.26 33.84 41.84
C ALA A 694 -32.65 34.95 42.83
N THR A 695 -32.00 35.06 43.99
CA THR A 695 -32.29 36.16 44.94
C THR A 695 -31.85 37.52 44.42
N MET A 696 -30.71 37.64 43.74
CA MET A 696 -30.25 38.93 43.21
C MET A 696 -31.07 39.38 41.99
N VAL A 697 -31.35 38.47 41.05
CA VAL A 697 -32.09 38.78 39.82
C VAL A 697 -33.58 38.91 40.11
N TRP A 698 -34.20 37.94 40.79
CA TRP A 698 -35.65 37.97 41.05
C TRP A 698 -35.98 38.87 42.23
N GLY A 699 -35.09 38.98 43.22
CA GLY A 699 -35.22 39.99 44.27
C GLY A 699 -34.96 41.40 43.76
N GLY A 700 -34.02 41.59 42.81
CA GLY A 700 -33.82 42.86 42.11
C GLY A 700 -34.99 43.24 41.20
N LEU A 701 -35.54 42.28 40.45
CA LEU A 701 -36.74 42.46 39.65
C LEU A 701 -37.97 42.74 40.54
N GLY A 702 -38.10 42.04 41.66
CA GLY A 702 -39.16 42.28 42.64
C GLY A 702 -39.04 43.65 43.32
N TYR A 703 -37.81 44.09 43.62
CA TYR A 703 -37.55 45.42 44.17
C TYR A 703 -37.84 46.52 43.16
N THR A 704 -37.45 46.36 41.90
CA THR A 704 -37.71 47.33 40.82
C THR A 704 -39.18 47.39 40.46
N LEU A 705 -39.89 46.26 40.40
CA LEU A 705 -41.34 46.22 40.26
C LEU A 705 -42.03 46.90 41.45
N ARG A 706 -41.60 46.63 42.69
CA ARG A 706 -42.13 47.33 43.86
C ARG A 706 -41.85 48.83 43.81
N ALA A 707 -40.66 49.26 43.38
CA ALA A 707 -40.32 50.67 43.24
C ALA A 707 -41.10 51.37 42.11
N MET A 708 -41.51 50.63 41.08
CA MET A 708 -42.41 51.12 40.01
C MET A 708 -43.88 51.26 40.44
N PHE A 709 -44.31 50.49 41.45
CA PHE A 709 -45.69 50.48 41.96
C PHE A 709 -45.84 51.10 43.36
N ASP A 710 -44.82 51.82 43.85
CA ASP A 710 -44.86 52.53 45.14
C ASP A 710 -45.46 53.94 44.92
N ASP A 711 -46.77 54.09 45.15
CA ASP A 711 -47.56 55.31 44.92
C ASP A 711 -47.21 56.49 45.88
N GLU A 712 -46.18 56.36 46.71
CA GLU A 712 -45.77 57.38 47.70
C GLU A 712 -44.40 58.04 47.43
N ARG A 713 -43.84 57.93 46.21
CA ARG A 713 -42.65 58.71 45.83
C ARG A 713 -42.86 59.52 44.55
N ASP A 714 -42.63 60.83 44.67
CA ASP A 714 -42.53 61.79 43.57
C ASP A 714 -41.60 61.23 42.48
N VAL A 715 -42.12 61.15 41.25
CA VAL A 715 -41.38 60.72 40.06
C VAL A 715 -40.14 61.60 39.90
N LEU A 716 -38.95 61.00 40.09
CA LEU A 716 -37.65 61.63 39.88
C LEU A 716 -37.36 61.80 38.38
N ALA A 717 -38.14 62.62 37.67
CA ALA A 717 -37.83 63.24 36.37
C ALA A 717 -38.99 64.07 35.78
N LEU A 718 -39.57 65.04 36.52
CA LEU A 718 -40.48 66.03 35.92
C LEU A 718 -39.92 67.46 36.05
N PRO A 719 -39.79 68.21 34.94
CA PRO A 719 -39.34 69.61 34.95
C PRO A 719 -40.27 70.53 35.77
N PRO A 720 -39.78 71.66 36.33
CA PRO A 720 -40.50 72.49 37.31
C PRO A 720 -41.70 73.29 36.79
N ASP A 721 -42.20 73.01 35.60
CA ASP A 721 -43.14 73.85 34.85
C ASP A 721 -44.55 73.24 34.70
N MET A 722 -44.88 72.18 35.42
CA MET A 722 -46.25 71.61 35.44
C MET A 722 -46.82 71.35 36.84
N LYS A 723 -46.51 72.18 37.85
CA LYS A 723 -47.13 72.09 39.19
C LYS A 723 -48.30 73.04 39.45
N ASP A 724 -48.67 73.92 38.53
CA ASP A 724 -49.86 74.77 38.67
C ASP A 724 -50.69 74.82 37.39
N ARG A 725 -51.71 73.95 37.32
CA ARG A 725 -52.99 74.27 36.67
C ARG A 725 -54.07 73.30 37.15
N GLU A 726 -54.85 73.79 38.12
CA GLU A 726 -56.19 73.30 38.42
C GLU A 726 -57.07 73.25 37.16
N GLY A 727 -57.96 72.25 37.09
CA GLY A 727 -59.22 72.33 36.37
C GLY A 727 -59.50 71.20 35.38
N VAL A 728 -59.93 70.03 35.87
CA VAL A 728 -61.29 69.43 35.78
C VAL A 728 -61.25 68.08 36.48
#